data_AF-A0A7D9EIP9-F1
#
_entry.id   AF-A0A7D9EIP9-F1
#
_cell.length_a   1.000
_cell.length_b   1.000
_cell.length_c   1.000
_cell.angle_alpha   90.00
_cell.angle_beta   90.00
_cell.angle_gamma   90.00
#
_symmetry.space_group_name_H-M   'P 1'
#
loop_
_entity.id
_entity.type
_entity.pdbx_description
1 polymer ?
#
loop_
_entity_poly.entity_id
_entity_poly.type
_entity_poly.pdbx_seq_one_letter_code
_entity_poly.pdbx_strand_id
1 'polypeptide(L)'
;MEDLVKKKRVRGGHRSSAKKLVAKIVERLQSESPDKDILWLRQSQTNLKEKIKTIRQFDEQIIDIISASKEEDVDELVTQEIEDSDNAIAELERILLELEDELCKLRQSTPLSVSTTQNAADASLNQSHLSTSSDMSVGKIVRAKLPKLELRKFNGKICEWQEFWDSFSSSIDNNEQLSDVDKFAYLRGLLEEPAKSTIAGFSLTEANYKSAVELLKKRFDKKSAVQRAHVNELIQLSPVFKERDTRGLRHLYDSCEAHNRALKALGVSEESYSSIVVPVIVEKLPESFRLTITRGTDFLQWSMEEMLDAFVKELELREAHNAVGTTAIVNMEREQQRQRKNPYTAAALLANEKRKNCCAFCLKQHAHEDCPGVRDPKTRKTLARKFGRCFKCLDKGHRANNCSVSTKCKKCNGTHHVALCDNDNKETMHEEISKDITKQDPKINVSSSANLHVGIGGLVALQTARGVLRGEREAKVRVLFDAGSHRSFVTSKAASLVDPKGLRRELLGINTFGQKCTRSEQRDVVELKLKPLHGDKVITVEAYVVPEISSIQNAHIELARKDYQHLKGTWFSDVCSQEVLEIDVLIGADYLWQFQTGVTRRGRPEDPVAVETELGWVLSGPLRARDIERVGVAQVNFVAQIGNQEWNNDSLESNVQRLWSLEGLGIIDEDSVHEEFLDGVTFTGSRYSVKLPWKEGHDKLSDNYGNSLARMKS
;
A
#
# COMPACT_ATOMS: atom_id res chain seq x y z
N MET A 1 -12.23 -34.69 13.15
CA MET A 1 -11.65 -34.86 14.50
C MET A 1 -10.40 -35.74 14.48
N GLU A 2 -10.45 -37.02 14.10
CA GLU A 2 -9.27 -37.91 14.12
C GLU A 2 -8.11 -37.46 13.21
N ASP A 3 -8.40 -36.99 12.00
CA ASP A 3 -7.39 -36.46 11.07
C ASP A 3 -6.76 -35.13 11.55
N LEU A 4 -7.56 -34.29 12.21
CA LEU A 4 -7.09 -33.03 12.84
C LEU A 4 -6.07 -33.33 13.94
N VAL A 5 -6.39 -34.26 14.85
CA VAL A 5 -5.50 -34.68 15.93
C VAL A 5 -4.22 -35.29 15.36
N LYS A 6 -4.32 -36.11 14.31
CA LYS A 6 -3.17 -36.69 13.63
C LYS A 6 -2.25 -35.62 13.05
N LYS A 7 -2.78 -34.63 12.34
CA LYS A 7 -1.98 -33.54 11.73
C LYS A 7 -1.39 -32.59 12.76
N LYS A 8 -2.14 -32.20 13.80
CA LYS A 8 -1.60 -31.42 14.94
C LYS A 8 -0.44 -32.16 15.62
N ARG A 9 -0.56 -33.48 15.80
CA ARG A 9 0.50 -34.32 16.37
C ARG A 9 1.74 -34.39 15.46
N VAL A 10 1.55 -34.61 14.16
CA VAL A 10 2.66 -34.67 13.19
C VAL A 10 3.38 -33.32 13.12
N ARG A 11 2.64 -32.21 13.02
CA ARG A 11 3.20 -30.86 13.07
C ARG A 11 3.96 -30.60 14.38
N GLY A 12 3.40 -30.98 15.52
CA GLY A 12 4.08 -30.87 16.83
C GLY A 12 5.40 -31.64 16.86
N GLY A 13 5.47 -32.79 16.18
CA GLY A 13 6.69 -33.55 15.94
C GLY A 13 7.72 -32.78 15.10
N HIS A 14 7.29 -32.14 13.99
CA HIS A 14 8.16 -31.30 13.17
C HIS A 14 8.67 -30.07 13.92
N ARG A 15 7.81 -29.37 14.68
CA ARG A 15 8.21 -28.24 15.54
C ARG A 15 9.23 -28.66 16.60
N SER A 16 9.01 -29.80 17.27
CA SER A 16 9.96 -30.36 18.23
C SER A 16 11.29 -30.76 17.58
N SER A 17 11.24 -31.35 16.38
CA SER A 17 12.43 -31.71 15.61
C SER A 17 13.23 -30.49 15.17
N ALA A 18 12.55 -29.41 14.75
CA ALA A 18 13.17 -28.14 14.40
C ALA A 18 13.85 -27.49 15.62
N LYS A 19 13.17 -27.44 16.77
CA LYS A 19 13.75 -26.94 18.04
C LYS A 19 14.97 -27.75 18.51
N LYS A 20 14.94 -29.08 18.35
CA LYS A 20 16.12 -29.93 18.64
C LYS A 20 17.28 -29.68 17.68
N LEU A 21 16.99 -29.44 16.40
CA LEU A 21 18.02 -29.09 15.41
C LEU A 21 18.65 -27.75 15.75
N VAL A 22 17.83 -26.76 16.11
CA VAL A 22 18.26 -25.45 16.62
C VAL A 22 19.16 -25.59 17.84
N ALA A 23 18.77 -26.36 18.85
CA ALA A 23 19.59 -26.54 20.06
C ALA A 23 20.98 -27.11 19.72
N LYS A 24 21.03 -28.09 18.79
CA LYS A 24 22.30 -28.63 18.29
C LYS A 24 23.11 -27.62 17.49
N ILE A 25 22.46 -26.74 16.75
CA ILE A 25 23.12 -25.66 16.01
C ILE A 25 23.77 -24.68 17.00
N VAL A 26 23.02 -24.23 18.01
CA VAL A 26 23.49 -23.29 19.04
C VAL A 26 24.65 -23.87 19.86
N GLU A 27 24.52 -25.12 20.32
CA GLU A 27 25.58 -25.83 21.06
C GLU A 27 26.88 -25.89 20.23
N ARG A 28 26.76 -26.08 18.92
CA ARG A 28 27.90 -26.25 18.02
C ARG A 28 28.54 -24.93 17.63
N LEU A 29 27.74 -23.87 17.51
CA LEU A 29 28.24 -22.49 17.36
C LEU A 29 29.01 -22.04 18.61
N GLN A 30 28.64 -22.52 19.79
CA GLN A 30 29.32 -22.21 21.06
C GLN A 30 30.54 -23.09 21.35
N SER A 31 30.86 -24.08 20.51
CA SER A 31 32.02 -24.96 20.69
C SER A 31 33.32 -24.28 20.23
N GLU A 32 34.46 -24.62 20.85
CA GLU A 32 35.77 -23.96 20.64
C GLU A 32 36.36 -24.05 19.21
N SER A 33 35.70 -24.70 18.24
CA SER A 33 36.18 -24.78 16.85
C SER A 33 35.06 -24.79 15.79
N PRO A 34 34.29 -23.68 15.66
CA PRO A 34 33.14 -23.60 14.74
C PRO A 34 33.54 -23.70 13.25
N ASP A 35 34.81 -23.40 12.91
CA ASP A 35 35.33 -23.45 11.55
C ASP A 35 35.38 -24.87 10.94
N LYS A 36 35.50 -25.91 11.78
CA LYS A 36 35.55 -27.31 11.31
C LYS A 36 34.19 -27.86 10.89
N ASP A 37 33.10 -27.22 11.31
CA ASP A 37 31.73 -27.70 11.12
C ASP A 37 30.86 -26.80 10.23
N ILE A 38 31.44 -25.84 9.49
CA ILE A 38 30.72 -24.93 8.57
C ILE A 38 29.81 -25.68 7.59
N LEU A 39 30.26 -26.82 7.06
CA LEU A 39 29.43 -27.65 6.16
C LEU A 39 28.22 -28.25 6.89
N TRP A 40 28.40 -28.69 8.13
CA TRP A 40 27.31 -29.20 8.95
C TRP A 40 26.33 -28.08 9.32
N LEU A 41 26.81 -26.87 9.62
CA LEU A 41 25.97 -25.70 9.90
C LEU A 41 25.16 -25.27 8.68
N ARG A 42 25.75 -25.22 7.47
CA ARG A 42 25.03 -24.94 6.21
C ARG A 42 24.00 -26.02 5.87
N GLN A 43 24.35 -27.30 6.07
CA GLN A 43 23.41 -28.40 5.89
C GLN A 43 22.25 -28.31 6.90
N SER A 44 22.55 -27.91 8.15
CA SER A 44 21.55 -27.75 9.21
C SER A 44 20.65 -26.54 8.98
N GLN A 45 21.17 -25.44 8.43
CA GLN A 45 20.39 -24.30 7.95
C GLN A 45 19.38 -24.72 6.87
N THR A 46 19.83 -25.48 5.87
CA THR A 46 18.97 -25.97 4.79
C THR A 46 17.88 -26.92 5.34
N ASN A 47 18.26 -27.81 6.27
CA ASN A 47 17.32 -28.71 6.93
C ASN A 47 16.29 -27.95 7.79
N LEU A 48 16.69 -26.86 8.45
CA LEU A 48 15.79 -25.99 9.19
C LEU A 48 14.80 -25.27 8.26
N LYS A 49 15.25 -24.76 7.09
CA LYS A 49 14.38 -24.16 6.06
C LYS A 49 13.31 -25.15 5.56
N GLU A 50 13.72 -26.38 5.24
CA GLU A 50 12.78 -27.44 4.81
C GLU A 50 11.79 -27.84 5.92
N LYS A 51 12.23 -27.87 7.19
CA LYS A 51 11.34 -28.12 8.32
C LYS A 51 10.32 -27.00 8.51
N ILE A 52 10.71 -25.73 8.38
CA ILE A 52 9.78 -24.59 8.45
C ILE A 52 8.74 -24.68 7.33
N LYS A 53 9.16 -24.99 6.10
CA LYS A 53 8.26 -25.21 4.96
C LYS A 53 7.26 -26.33 5.22
N THR A 54 7.72 -27.45 5.77
CA THR A 54 6.85 -28.59 6.13
C THR A 54 5.85 -28.21 7.24
N ILE A 55 6.27 -27.42 8.23
CA ILE A 55 5.40 -26.94 9.31
C ILE A 55 4.29 -26.06 8.75
N ARG A 56 4.62 -25.10 7.87
CA ARG A 56 3.65 -24.23 7.20
C ARG A 56 2.60 -25.03 6.40
N GLN A 57 3.02 -26.08 5.70
CA GLN A 57 2.10 -26.96 4.98
C GLN A 57 1.12 -27.70 5.90
N PHE A 58 1.57 -28.10 7.10
CA PHE A 58 0.67 -28.69 8.08
C PHE A 58 -0.23 -27.65 8.75
N ASP A 59 0.26 -26.43 8.97
CA ASP A 59 -0.54 -25.32 9.51
C ASP A 59 -1.73 -25.01 8.59
N GLU A 60 -1.49 -24.88 7.27
CA GLU A 60 -2.54 -24.70 6.27
C GLU A 60 -3.56 -25.84 6.27
N GLN A 61 -3.09 -27.09 6.26
CA GLN A 61 -3.99 -28.26 6.31
C GLN A 61 -4.78 -28.37 7.62
N ILE A 62 -4.22 -27.92 8.74
CA ILE A 62 -4.90 -27.92 10.04
C ILE A 62 -5.98 -26.84 10.05
N ILE A 63 -5.68 -25.63 9.54
CA ILE A 63 -6.65 -24.53 9.40
C ILE A 63 -7.81 -24.94 8.49
N ASP A 64 -7.53 -25.62 7.37
CA ASP A 64 -8.56 -26.15 6.46
C ASP A 64 -9.48 -27.17 7.15
N ILE A 65 -8.93 -28.02 8.02
CA ILE A 65 -9.74 -29.02 8.73
C ILE A 65 -10.55 -28.39 9.88
N ILE A 66 -9.99 -27.41 10.59
CA ILE A 66 -10.72 -26.68 11.64
C ILE A 66 -11.87 -25.89 11.00
N SER A 67 -11.60 -25.16 9.91
CA SER A 67 -12.61 -24.39 9.18
C SER A 67 -13.71 -25.26 8.54
N ALA A 68 -13.42 -26.52 8.24
CA ALA A 68 -14.39 -27.50 7.76
C ALA A 68 -15.18 -28.21 8.89
N SER A 69 -14.84 -28.00 10.16
CA SER A 69 -15.55 -28.61 11.30
C SER A 69 -16.87 -27.89 11.61
N LYS A 70 -17.82 -28.60 12.25
CA LYS A 70 -19.17 -28.08 12.57
C LYS A 70 -19.29 -27.65 14.05
N GLU A 71 -18.17 -27.43 14.72
CA GLU A 71 -18.15 -27.00 16.13
C GLU A 71 -18.59 -25.52 16.23
N GLU A 72 -19.19 -25.11 17.34
CA GLU A 72 -19.71 -23.73 17.49
C GLU A 72 -18.58 -22.70 17.66
N ASP A 73 -17.39 -23.14 18.08
CA ASP A 73 -16.23 -22.29 18.38
C ASP A 73 -15.15 -22.30 17.27
N VAL A 74 -15.53 -22.66 16.03
CA VAL A 74 -14.58 -22.84 14.91
C VAL A 74 -13.75 -21.59 14.62
N ASP A 75 -14.36 -20.41 14.62
CA ASP A 75 -13.65 -19.15 14.33
C ASP A 75 -12.60 -18.85 15.41
N GLU A 76 -12.91 -19.07 16.69
CA GLU A 76 -11.97 -18.88 17.81
C GLU A 76 -10.85 -19.91 17.75
N LEU A 77 -11.17 -21.16 17.41
CA LEU A 77 -10.19 -22.23 17.22
C LEU A 77 -9.26 -21.98 16.02
N VAL A 78 -9.76 -21.41 14.91
CA VAL A 78 -8.93 -21.02 13.76
C VAL A 78 -8.01 -19.87 14.12
N THR A 79 -8.53 -18.83 14.78
CA THR A 79 -7.72 -17.67 15.19
C THR A 79 -6.62 -18.08 16.17
N GLN A 80 -6.95 -18.88 17.18
CA GLN A 80 -5.96 -19.41 18.13
C GLN A 80 -4.90 -20.26 17.42
N GLU A 81 -5.31 -21.08 16.45
CA GLU A 81 -4.38 -21.94 15.72
C GLU A 81 -3.42 -21.14 14.82
N ILE A 82 -3.90 -20.06 14.20
CA ILE A 82 -3.08 -19.15 13.40
C ILE A 82 -2.06 -18.45 14.29
N GLU A 83 -2.49 -17.87 15.41
CA GLU A 83 -1.60 -17.20 16.36
C GLU A 83 -0.53 -18.16 16.93
N ASP A 84 -0.92 -19.38 17.31
CA ASP A 84 0.01 -20.41 17.79
C ASP A 84 1.01 -20.87 16.71
N SER A 85 0.66 -20.71 15.43
CA SER A 85 1.50 -21.09 14.30
C SER A 85 2.47 -19.99 13.91
N ASP A 86 2.00 -18.74 13.83
CA ASP A 86 2.83 -17.58 13.55
C ASP A 86 3.88 -17.37 14.64
N ASN A 87 3.49 -17.49 15.92
CA ASN A 87 4.44 -17.42 17.04
C ASN A 87 5.52 -18.52 16.97
N ALA A 88 5.16 -19.74 16.57
CA ALA A 88 6.10 -20.84 16.47
C ALA A 88 7.04 -20.72 15.27
N ILE A 89 6.56 -20.20 14.13
CA ILE A 89 7.36 -19.96 12.93
C ILE A 89 8.31 -18.78 13.15
N ALA A 90 7.82 -17.68 13.73
CA ALA A 90 8.63 -16.49 14.02
C ALA A 90 9.85 -16.84 14.90
N GLU A 91 9.69 -17.71 15.90
CA GLU A 91 10.81 -18.15 16.73
C GLU A 91 11.84 -18.99 15.96
N LEU A 92 11.39 -19.85 15.03
CA LEU A 92 12.31 -20.64 14.20
C LEU A 92 13.04 -19.77 13.16
N GLU A 93 12.38 -18.74 12.63
CA GLU A 93 12.96 -17.81 11.65
C GLU A 93 13.94 -16.84 12.30
N ARG A 94 13.65 -16.37 13.52
CA ARG A 94 14.58 -15.57 14.32
C ARG A 94 15.92 -16.29 14.50
N ILE A 95 15.87 -17.57 14.86
CA ILE A 95 17.06 -18.41 15.06
C ILE A 95 17.78 -18.69 13.74
N LEU A 96 17.03 -18.80 12.63
CA LEU A 96 17.61 -18.98 11.32
C LEU A 96 18.41 -17.73 10.88
N LEU A 97 17.93 -16.53 11.23
CA LEU A 97 18.66 -15.28 11.02
C LEU A 97 19.92 -15.20 11.89
N GLU A 98 19.85 -15.60 13.17
CA GLU A 98 21.03 -15.68 14.04
C GLU A 98 22.10 -16.64 13.49
N LEU A 99 21.67 -17.80 12.96
CA LEU A 99 22.57 -18.74 12.30
C LEU A 99 23.21 -18.15 11.03
N GLU A 100 22.45 -17.38 10.25
CA GLU A 100 22.95 -16.71 9.04
C GLU A 100 24.01 -15.66 9.38
N ASP A 101 23.79 -14.88 10.43
CA ASP A 101 24.75 -13.90 10.93
C ASP A 101 26.06 -14.55 11.40
N GLU A 102 25.97 -15.63 12.19
CA GLU A 102 27.16 -16.38 12.66
C GLU A 102 27.91 -17.06 11.51
N LEU A 103 27.22 -17.62 10.51
CA LEU A 103 27.86 -18.15 9.30
C LEU A 103 28.55 -17.06 8.47
N CYS A 104 28.08 -15.83 8.53
CA CYS A 104 28.70 -14.66 7.92
C CYS A 104 29.98 -14.24 8.65
N LYS A 105 29.97 -14.25 9.99
CA LYS A 105 31.16 -13.95 10.82
C LYS A 105 32.28 -14.97 10.61
N LEU A 106 31.95 -16.26 10.56
CA LEU A 106 32.91 -17.34 10.29
C LEU A 106 33.54 -17.27 8.88
N ARG A 107 32.89 -16.57 7.93
CA ARG A 107 33.45 -16.33 6.60
C ARG A 107 34.53 -15.23 6.61
N GLN A 108 34.48 -14.32 7.59
CA GLN A 108 35.37 -13.17 7.71
C GLN A 108 36.60 -13.47 8.59
N SER A 109 36.58 -14.52 9.41
CA SER A 109 37.67 -14.90 10.33
C SER A 109 38.79 -15.74 9.71
N THR A 110 38.67 -16.26 8.49
CA THR A 110 39.80 -16.90 7.77
C THR A 110 40.73 -15.86 7.14
N PRO A 111 41.97 -15.65 7.64
CA PRO A 111 42.93 -14.77 7.00
C PRO A 111 43.56 -15.52 5.81
N LEU A 112 43.60 -14.85 4.66
CA LEU A 112 44.47 -15.22 3.54
C LEU A 112 45.93 -15.03 3.97
N SER A 113 46.58 -16.09 4.45
CA SER A 113 48.04 -16.12 4.53
C SER A 113 48.60 -16.48 3.16
N VAL A 114 48.84 -15.46 2.35
CA VAL A 114 49.70 -15.55 1.16
C VAL A 114 51.15 -15.44 1.66
N SER A 115 51.91 -16.53 1.54
CA SER A 115 53.36 -16.52 1.69
C SER A 115 53.98 -16.78 0.32
N THR A 116 54.44 -15.72 -0.32
CA THR A 116 55.32 -15.79 -1.49
C THR A 116 56.76 -15.60 -1.02
N THR A 117 57.62 -16.60 -1.24
CA THR A 117 59.06 -16.39 -1.41
C THR A 117 59.62 -17.34 -2.46
N GLN A 118 60.62 -16.82 -3.16
CA GLN A 118 61.14 -17.20 -4.47
C GLN A 118 62.24 -18.28 -4.43
N ASN A 119 62.37 -18.98 -5.56
CA ASN A 119 63.58 -19.51 -6.24
C ASN A 119 64.60 -20.39 -5.50
N ALA A 120 64.87 -21.60 -6.03
CA ALA A 120 66.12 -21.95 -6.75
C ALA A 120 66.16 -23.44 -7.17
N ALA A 121 66.96 -23.71 -8.20
CA ALA A 121 67.19 -24.96 -8.94
C ALA A 121 67.71 -26.15 -8.10
N ASP A 122 67.44 -27.41 -8.50
CA ASP A 122 68.31 -28.22 -9.38
C ASP A 122 67.96 -29.74 -9.40
N ALA A 123 68.15 -30.33 -10.58
CA ALA A 123 68.62 -31.68 -10.94
C ALA A 123 68.06 -33.02 -10.35
N SER A 124 67.54 -33.85 -11.27
CA SER A 124 67.88 -35.26 -11.59
C SER A 124 67.65 -36.47 -10.63
N LEU A 125 66.94 -37.45 -11.22
CA LEU A 125 67.21 -38.91 -11.34
C LEU A 125 66.93 -39.92 -10.19
N ASN A 126 66.08 -40.89 -10.58
CA ASN A 126 66.16 -42.36 -10.39
C ASN A 126 65.76 -43.09 -9.10
N GLN A 127 64.77 -44.00 -9.31
CA GLN A 127 64.70 -45.44 -8.98
C GLN A 127 64.62 -45.94 -7.52
N SER A 128 63.43 -46.49 -7.22
CA SER A 128 63.13 -47.89 -6.81
C SER A 128 63.51 -48.45 -5.41
N HIS A 129 62.51 -49.17 -4.83
CA HIS A 129 62.58 -50.22 -3.79
C HIS A 129 63.04 -49.78 -2.37
N LEU A 130 62.64 -50.33 -1.22
CA LEU A 130 61.60 -51.26 -0.72
C LEU A 130 61.71 -51.13 0.83
N SER A 131 60.57 -51.06 1.54
CA SER A 131 60.36 -51.33 2.99
C SER A 131 61.23 -50.63 4.05
N THR A 132 60.61 -49.97 5.04
CA THR A 132 60.51 -50.41 6.46
C THR A 132 59.72 -49.36 7.27
N SER A 133 58.91 -49.86 8.19
CA SER A 133 58.01 -49.16 9.10
C SER A 133 58.64 -48.04 9.92
N SER A 134 57.99 -46.87 9.93
CA SER A 134 57.86 -46.04 11.12
C SER A 134 56.48 -45.39 11.13
N ASP A 135 55.72 -45.77 12.15
CA ASP A 135 54.38 -45.33 12.43
C ASP A 135 54.45 -43.86 12.91
N MET A 136 54.01 -42.93 12.06
CA MET A 136 53.74 -41.54 12.43
C MET A 136 52.49 -41.07 11.67
N SER A 137 51.35 -41.19 12.37
CA SER A 137 50.13 -40.39 12.24
C SER A 137 50.00 -39.50 10.99
N VAL A 138 49.74 -40.10 9.83
CA VAL A 138 49.16 -39.38 8.71
C VAL A 138 47.74 -39.01 9.09
N GLY A 139 47.55 -37.74 9.45
CA GLY A 139 46.25 -37.12 9.55
C GLY A 139 45.46 -37.47 8.28
N LYS A 140 44.40 -38.24 8.46
CA LYS A 140 43.40 -38.52 7.44
C LYS A 140 42.91 -37.14 6.96
N ILE A 141 43.45 -36.64 5.84
CA ILE A 141 42.83 -35.50 5.15
C ILE A 141 41.51 -36.06 4.65
N VAL A 142 40.49 -35.93 5.49
CA VAL A 142 39.11 -36.03 5.09
C VAL A 142 38.93 -34.88 4.10
N ARG A 143 39.19 -35.15 2.81
CA ARG A 143 38.70 -34.30 1.73
C ARG A 143 37.19 -34.38 1.87
N ALA A 144 36.61 -33.43 2.59
CA ALA A 144 35.17 -33.25 2.63
C ALA A 144 34.71 -33.31 1.18
N LYS A 145 33.77 -34.22 0.87
CA LYS A 145 33.12 -34.25 -0.43
C LYS A 145 32.24 -33.00 -0.51
N LEU A 146 32.88 -31.87 -0.81
CA LEU A 146 32.22 -30.65 -1.18
C LEU A 146 31.33 -30.96 -2.40
N PRO A 147 30.14 -30.36 -2.50
CA PRO A 147 29.38 -30.40 -3.74
C PRO A 147 30.32 -30.06 -4.89
N LYS A 148 30.25 -30.84 -5.98
CA LYS A 148 31.08 -30.56 -7.16
C LYS A 148 30.76 -29.13 -7.59
N LEU A 149 31.79 -28.29 -7.72
CA LEU A 149 31.67 -26.95 -8.28
C LEU A 149 31.13 -27.10 -9.70
N GLU A 150 29.86 -26.79 -9.88
CA GLU A 150 29.24 -26.72 -11.21
C GLU A 150 29.60 -25.37 -11.82
N LEU A 151 30.27 -25.41 -12.97
CA LEU A 151 30.56 -24.21 -13.73
C LEU A 151 29.25 -23.60 -14.22
N ARG A 152 29.05 -22.31 -13.93
CA ARG A 152 27.87 -21.59 -14.41
C ARG A 152 27.92 -21.50 -15.92
N LYS A 153 26.74 -21.65 -16.54
CA LYS A 153 26.59 -21.44 -17.97
C LYS A 153 26.59 -19.95 -18.30
N PHE A 154 27.11 -19.61 -19.47
CA PHE A 154 27.20 -18.23 -19.94
C PHE A 154 26.22 -17.98 -21.08
N ASN A 155 25.28 -17.06 -20.83
CA ASN A 155 24.22 -16.68 -21.77
C ASN A 155 24.62 -15.52 -22.71
N GLY A 156 25.80 -14.90 -22.57
CA GLY A 156 26.22 -13.78 -23.42
C GLY A 156 26.06 -12.37 -22.82
N LYS A 157 25.65 -12.24 -21.56
CA LYS A 157 25.65 -10.94 -20.88
C LYS A 157 27.07 -10.46 -20.59
N ILE A 158 27.41 -9.28 -21.09
CA ILE A 158 28.75 -8.68 -20.99
C ILE A 158 29.20 -8.52 -19.52
N CYS A 159 28.29 -8.19 -18.60
CA CYS A 159 28.61 -8.03 -17.18
C CYS A 159 28.97 -9.35 -16.47
N GLU A 160 28.45 -10.48 -16.95
CA GLU A 160 28.70 -11.81 -16.38
C GLU A 160 29.94 -12.48 -16.99
N TRP A 161 30.55 -11.87 -18.03
CA TRP A 161 31.69 -12.42 -18.76
C TRP A 161 32.93 -12.62 -17.88
N GLN A 162 33.24 -11.63 -17.03
CA GLN A 162 34.45 -11.68 -16.18
C GLN A 162 34.37 -12.84 -15.19
N GLU A 163 33.25 -12.97 -14.47
CA GLU A 163 33.01 -14.05 -13.52
C GLU A 163 33.03 -15.43 -14.21
N PHE A 164 32.39 -15.54 -15.38
CA PHE A 164 32.41 -16.77 -16.16
C PHE A 164 33.81 -17.13 -16.64
N TRP A 165 34.53 -16.18 -17.23
CA TRP A 165 35.84 -16.40 -17.81
C TRP A 165 36.87 -16.77 -16.74
N ASP A 166 36.84 -16.12 -15.58
CA ASP A 166 37.75 -16.43 -14.47
C ASP A 166 37.47 -17.84 -13.90
N SER A 167 36.20 -18.24 -13.82
CA SER A 167 35.79 -19.58 -13.40
C SER A 167 36.14 -20.66 -14.44
N PHE A 168 35.91 -20.38 -15.73
CA PHE A 168 36.25 -21.27 -16.84
C PHE A 168 37.77 -21.39 -17.01
N SER A 169 38.51 -20.29 -16.90
CA SER A 169 39.95 -20.26 -17.09
C SER A 169 40.67 -21.04 -15.99
N SER A 170 40.27 -20.82 -14.72
CA SER A 170 40.83 -21.56 -13.58
C SER A 170 40.52 -23.05 -13.60
N SER A 171 39.35 -23.46 -14.10
CA SER A 171 38.90 -24.86 -14.03
C SER A 171 39.21 -25.69 -15.28
N ILE A 172 39.22 -25.07 -16.46
CA ILE A 172 39.30 -25.77 -17.76
C ILE A 172 40.48 -25.24 -18.60
N ASP A 173 40.56 -23.93 -18.84
CA ASP A 173 41.55 -23.36 -19.79
C ASP A 173 43.00 -23.62 -19.34
N ASN A 174 43.27 -23.35 -18.05
CA ASN A 174 44.58 -23.54 -17.42
C ASN A 174 44.84 -24.99 -16.98
N ASN A 175 43.91 -25.91 -17.23
CA ASN A 175 44.08 -27.31 -16.87
C ASN A 175 44.89 -28.04 -17.95
N GLU A 176 46.15 -28.38 -17.64
CA GLU A 176 47.06 -29.09 -18.53
C GLU A 176 46.68 -30.57 -18.76
N GLN A 177 45.76 -31.12 -17.95
CA GLN A 177 45.31 -32.52 -18.08
C GLN A 177 44.23 -32.72 -19.14
N LEU A 178 43.67 -31.64 -19.69
CA LEU A 178 42.62 -31.69 -20.72
C LEU A 178 43.20 -31.35 -22.09
N SER A 179 42.80 -32.09 -23.13
CA SER A 179 43.15 -31.74 -24.51
C SER A 179 42.39 -30.48 -24.95
N ASP A 180 42.96 -29.71 -25.89
CA ASP A 180 42.31 -28.51 -26.44
C ASP A 180 40.94 -28.82 -27.10
N VAL A 181 40.76 -30.06 -27.61
CA VAL A 181 39.47 -30.52 -28.15
C VAL A 181 38.44 -30.74 -27.03
N ASP A 182 38.85 -31.33 -25.90
CA ASP A 182 37.98 -31.53 -24.74
C ASP A 182 37.61 -30.19 -24.10
N LYS A 183 38.58 -29.27 -23.97
CA LYS A 183 38.35 -27.89 -23.53
C LYS A 183 37.31 -27.20 -24.42
N PHE A 184 37.39 -27.41 -25.74
CA PHE A 184 36.41 -26.83 -26.66
C PHE A 184 35.01 -27.46 -26.53
N ALA A 185 34.93 -28.78 -26.29
CA ALA A 185 33.67 -29.45 -26.03
C ALA A 185 32.99 -28.93 -24.75
N TYR A 186 33.76 -28.75 -23.67
CA TYR A 186 33.25 -28.14 -22.43
C TYR A 186 32.84 -26.69 -22.63
N LEU A 187 33.64 -25.88 -23.32
CA LEU A 187 33.29 -24.49 -23.65
C LEU A 187 31.96 -24.42 -24.41
N ARG A 188 31.77 -25.24 -25.44
CA ARG A 188 30.53 -25.28 -26.23
C ARG A 188 29.32 -25.77 -25.41
N GLY A 189 29.53 -26.62 -24.41
CA GLY A 189 28.49 -27.10 -23.50
C GLY A 189 28.08 -26.09 -22.43
N LEU A 190 29.01 -25.23 -22.00
CA LEU A 190 28.79 -24.18 -21.00
C LEU A 190 28.24 -22.88 -21.58
N LEU A 191 28.25 -22.72 -22.91
CA LEU A 191 27.68 -21.57 -23.60
C LEU A 191 26.20 -21.78 -23.92
N GLU A 192 25.38 -20.78 -23.59
CA GLU A 192 23.97 -20.66 -23.97
C GLU A 192 23.81 -19.54 -25.02
N GLU A 193 22.66 -19.48 -25.68
CA GLU A 193 22.38 -18.41 -26.65
C GLU A 193 22.18 -17.07 -25.94
N PRO A 194 22.68 -15.93 -26.48
CA PRO A 194 23.32 -15.77 -27.80
C PRO A 194 24.84 -16.05 -27.87
N ALA A 195 25.51 -16.35 -26.75
CA ALA A 195 26.97 -16.55 -26.75
C ALA A 195 27.40 -17.74 -27.62
N LYS A 196 26.63 -18.83 -27.55
CA LYS A 196 26.87 -20.07 -28.31
C LYS A 196 26.86 -19.88 -29.82
N SER A 197 25.97 -19.05 -30.37
CA SER A 197 25.97 -18.69 -31.79
C SER A 197 27.31 -18.12 -32.30
N THR A 198 28.07 -17.44 -31.42
CA THR A 198 29.35 -16.81 -31.77
C THR A 198 30.40 -17.82 -32.23
N ILE A 199 30.36 -19.04 -31.70
CA ILE A 199 31.33 -20.10 -31.98
C ILE A 199 30.72 -21.25 -32.81
N ALA A 200 29.46 -21.13 -33.23
CA ALA A 200 28.74 -22.19 -33.94
C ALA A 200 29.36 -22.56 -35.30
N GLY A 201 30.10 -21.62 -35.93
CA GLY A 201 30.80 -21.83 -37.19
C GLY A 201 32.13 -22.59 -37.09
N PHE A 202 32.63 -22.85 -35.88
CA PHE A 202 33.86 -23.62 -35.68
C PHE A 202 33.56 -25.12 -35.52
N SER A 203 34.30 -25.96 -36.25
CA SER A 203 34.32 -27.41 -36.02
C SER A 203 35.10 -27.73 -34.74
N LEU A 204 34.68 -28.74 -33.98
CA LEU A 204 35.32 -29.24 -32.75
C LEU A 204 36.72 -29.83 -33.04
N THR A 205 37.71 -28.97 -33.24
CA THR A 205 39.09 -29.32 -33.54
C THR A 205 40.04 -28.49 -32.68
N GLU A 206 41.23 -29.04 -32.41
CA GLU A 206 42.28 -28.43 -31.58
C GLU A 206 42.70 -27.05 -32.11
N ALA A 207 42.88 -26.93 -33.43
CA ALA A 207 43.24 -25.67 -34.08
C ALA A 207 42.19 -24.56 -33.90
N ASN A 208 40.92 -24.92 -33.72
CA ASN A 208 39.82 -23.96 -33.63
C ASN A 208 39.54 -23.50 -32.20
N TYR A 209 40.02 -24.21 -31.18
CA TYR A 209 39.77 -23.85 -29.77
C TYR A 209 40.28 -22.43 -29.46
N LYS A 210 41.55 -22.15 -29.78
CA LYS A 210 42.17 -20.84 -29.55
C LYS A 210 41.44 -19.73 -30.30
N SER A 211 41.07 -19.98 -31.56
CA SER A 211 40.30 -19.04 -32.39
C SER A 211 38.90 -18.76 -31.82
N ALA A 212 38.22 -19.77 -31.28
CA ALA A 212 36.92 -19.64 -30.65
C ALA A 212 36.99 -18.83 -29.34
N VAL A 213 38.01 -19.07 -28.51
CA VAL A 213 38.28 -18.30 -27.29
C VAL A 213 38.59 -16.84 -27.60
N GLU A 214 39.46 -16.58 -28.59
CA GLU A 214 39.78 -15.21 -29.01
C GLU A 214 38.54 -14.47 -29.53
N LEU A 215 37.67 -15.13 -30.29
CA LEU A 215 36.44 -14.52 -30.78
C LEU A 215 35.45 -14.19 -29.65
N LEU A 216 35.33 -15.08 -28.66
CA LEU A 216 34.50 -14.82 -27.47
C LEU A 216 35.06 -13.67 -26.64
N LYS A 217 36.37 -13.63 -26.38
CA LYS A 217 37.04 -12.50 -25.74
C LYS A 217 36.81 -11.21 -26.52
N LYS A 218 37.02 -11.21 -27.84
CA LYS A 218 36.78 -10.02 -28.68
C LYS A 218 35.34 -9.51 -28.61
N ARG A 219 34.35 -10.40 -28.48
CA ARG A 219 32.93 -10.04 -28.44
C ARG A 219 32.47 -9.61 -27.05
N PHE A 220 32.90 -10.30 -26.00
CA PHE A 220 32.36 -10.19 -24.64
C PHE A 220 33.36 -9.59 -23.62
N ASP A 221 34.67 -9.69 -23.83
CA ASP A 221 35.73 -9.04 -23.02
C ASP A 221 35.90 -7.57 -23.39
N LYS A 222 34.81 -6.80 -23.27
CA LYS A 222 34.79 -5.37 -23.57
C LYS A 222 34.72 -4.59 -22.26
N LYS A 223 35.87 -4.42 -21.61
CA LYS A 223 35.99 -3.65 -20.36
C LYS A 223 35.29 -2.28 -20.44
N SER A 224 35.47 -1.55 -21.54
CA SER A 224 34.83 -0.24 -21.76
C SER A 224 33.32 -0.29 -22.01
N ALA A 225 32.75 -1.46 -22.35
CA ALA A 225 31.30 -1.67 -22.43
C ALA A 225 30.71 -1.99 -21.05
N VAL A 226 31.41 -2.80 -20.23
CA VAL A 226 31.03 -3.08 -18.83
C VAL A 226 31.05 -1.79 -18.00
N GLN A 227 32.12 -0.98 -18.14
CA GLN A 227 32.24 0.31 -17.46
C GLN A 227 31.07 1.24 -17.82
N ARG A 228 30.74 1.38 -19.11
CA ARG A 228 29.59 2.18 -19.57
C ARG A 228 28.26 1.62 -19.07
N ALA A 229 28.10 0.31 -19.01
CA ALA A 229 26.88 -0.31 -18.49
C ALA A 229 26.67 0.08 -17.02
N HIS A 230 27.69 -0.03 -16.16
CA HIS A 230 27.58 0.37 -14.76
C HIS A 230 27.27 1.87 -14.56
N VAL A 231 27.91 2.75 -15.34
CA VAL A 231 27.59 4.19 -15.29
C VAL A 231 26.16 4.47 -15.76
N ASN A 232 25.69 3.80 -16.82
CA ASN A 232 24.32 3.95 -17.30
C ASN A 232 23.29 3.43 -16.28
N GLU A 233 23.55 2.29 -15.63
CA GLU A 233 22.69 1.76 -14.58
C GLU A 233 22.58 2.74 -13.41
N LEU A 234 23.70 3.34 -12.96
CA LEU A 234 23.71 4.38 -11.92
C LEU A 234 22.81 5.58 -12.28
N ILE A 235 22.82 6.02 -13.54
CA ILE A 235 21.99 7.13 -14.02
C ILE A 235 20.50 6.73 -14.09
N GLN A 236 20.23 5.46 -14.40
CA GLN A 236 18.88 4.92 -14.59
C GLN A 236 18.22 4.40 -13.30
N LEU A 237 18.90 4.50 -12.15
CA LEU A 237 18.34 4.11 -10.87
C LEU A 237 17.00 4.81 -10.60
N SER A 238 16.07 4.05 -10.01
CA SER A 238 14.71 4.50 -9.75
C SER A 238 14.68 5.50 -8.59
N PRO A 239 13.97 6.64 -8.74
CA PRO A 239 13.85 7.63 -7.66
C PRO A 239 13.00 7.13 -6.51
N VAL A 240 13.34 7.59 -5.30
CA VAL A 240 12.55 7.37 -4.09
C VAL A 240 11.84 8.68 -3.75
N PHE A 241 10.50 8.66 -3.79
CA PHE A 241 9.69 9.86 -3.55
C PHE A 241 9.19 9.99 -2.10
N LYS A 242 9.13 8.87 -1.36
CA LYS A 242 8.53 8.82 -0.03
C LYS A 242 9.61 8.94 1.04
N GLU A 243 9.47 9.92 1.93
CA GLU A 243 10.45 10.20 2.99
C GLU A 243 10.58 9.08 4.04
N ARG A 244 9.49 8.33 4.27
CA ARG A 244 9.42 7.23 5.24
C ARG A 244 9.75 5.87 4.63
N ASP A 245 10.02 5.80 3.33
CA ASP A 245 10.37 4.56 2.65
C ASP A 245 11.86 4.24 2.84
N THR A 246 12.23 3.88 4.08
CA THR A 246 13.61 3.52 4.41
C THR A 246 14.09 2.29 3.64
N ARG A 247 13.18 1.37 3.28
CA ARG A 247 13.51 0.21 2.44
C ARG A 247 13.89 0.62 1.01
N GLY A 248 13.13 1.53 0.41
CA GLY A 248 13.45 2.08 -0.90
C GLY A 248 14.76 2.86 -0.91
N LEU A 249 15.01 3.68 0.14
CA LEU A 249 16.27 4.40 0.32
C LEU A 249 17.47 3.44 0.48
N ARG A 250 17.31 2.36 1.26
CA ARG A 250 18.33 1.31 1.43
C ARG A 250 18.65 0.61 0.12
N HIS A 251 17.63 0.20 -0.63
CA HIS A 251 17.84 -0.42 -1.94
C HIS A 251 18.57 0.51 -2.92
N LEU A 252 18.21 1.81 -2.93
CA LEU A 252 18.89 2.81 -3.75
C LEU A 252 20.37 2.93 -3.36
N TYR A 253 20.66 3.05 -2.07
CA TYR A 253 22.02 3.09 -1.54
C TYR A 253 22.83 1.84 -1.92
N ASP A 254 22.31 0.65 -1.66
CA ASP A 254 22.99 -0.62 -1.93
C ASP A 254 23.30 -0.79 -3.42
N SER A 255 22.38 -0.35 -4.29
CA SER A 255 22.58 -0.37 -5.75
C SER A 255 23.68 0.60 -6.19
N CYS A 256 23.69 1.83 -5.65
CA CYS A 256 24.75 2.81 -5.90
C CYS A 256 26.12 2.28 -5.44
N GLU A 257 26.19 1.72 -4.24
CA GLU A 257 27.41 1.18 -3.66
C GLU A 257 27.94 -0.01 -4.47
N ALA A 258 27.06 -0.93 -4.89
CA ALA A 258 27.43 -2.09 -5.69
C ALA A 258 28.04 -1.69 -7.05
N HIS A 259 27.43 -0.74 -7.75
CA HIS A 259 27.96 -0.26 -9.03
C HIS A 259 29.25 0.57 -8.87
N ASN A 260 29.36 1.38 -7.81
CA ASN A 260 30.60 2.08 -7.48
C ASN A 260 31.75 1.08 -7.23
N ARG A 261 31.50 0.04 -6.43
CA ARG A 261 32.48 -1.02 -6.14
C ARG A 261 32.90 -1.77 -7.42
N ALA A 262 31.97 -2.05 -8.31
CA ALA A 262 32.26 -2.68 -9.61
C ALA A 262 33.13 -1.78 -10.50
N LEU A 263 32.84 -0.46 -10.57
CA LEU A 263 33.66 0.50 -11.32
C LEU A 263 35.08 0.63 -10.75
N LYS A 264 35.23 0.64 -9.42
CA LYS A 264 36.53 0.62 -8.75
C LYS A 264 37.32 -0.64 -9.06
N ALA A 265 36.67 -1.81 -9.02
CA ALA A 265 37.31 -3.09 -9.38
C ALA A 265 37.76 -3.12 -10.85
N LEU A 266 37.05 -2.42 -11.75
CA LEU A 266 37.42 -2.24 -13.16
C LEU A 266 38.50 -1.18 -13.40
N GLY A 267 39.00 -0.52 -12.35
CA GLY A 267 40.04 0.50 -12.42
C GLY A 267 39.56 1.84 -13.01
N VAL A 268 38.26 2.13 -12.97
CA VAL A 268 37.72 3.42 -13.41
C VAL A 268 37.96 4.46 -12.32
N SER A 269 38.64 5.57 -12.68
CA SER A 269 38.80 6.70 -11.77
C SER A 269 37.44 7.30 -11.42
N GLU A 270 37.19 7.53 -10.14
CA GLU A 270 35.96 8.12 -9.62
C GLU A 270 35.64 9.47 -10.27
N GLU A 271 36.67 10.30 -10.49
CA GLU A 271 36.59 11.62 -11.12
C GLU A 271 35.96 11.59 -12.53
N SER A 272 36.07 10.45 -13.23
CA SER A 272 35.59 10.32 -14.61
C SER A 272 34.07 10.27 -14.74
N TYR A 273 33.35 9.92 -13.67
CA TYR A 273 31.89 9.77 -13.70
C TYR A 273 31.17 10.44 -12.52
N SER A 274 31.85 10.70 -11.40
CA SER A 274 31.25 11.28 -10.19
C SER A 274 30.57 12.62 -10.46
N SER A 275 31.18 13.49 -11.25
CA SER A 275 30.66 14.82 -11.61
C SER A 275 29.29 14.81 -12.30
N ILE A 276 28.93 13.71 -12.97
CA ILE A 276 27.63 13.53 -13.62
C ILE A 276 26.70 12.68 -12.76
N VAL A 277 27.21 11.62 -12.15
CA VAL A 277 26.40 10.64 -11.43
C VAL A 277 25.93 11.16 -10.07
N VAL A 278 26.78 11.89 -9.33
CA VAL A 278 26.44 12.43 -8.00
C VAL A 278 25.21 13.35 -8.07
N PRO A 279 25.17 14.39 -8.93
CA PRO A 279 23.99 15.25 -9.04
C PRO A 279 22.72 14.46 -9.42
N VAL A 280 22.84 13.50 -10.34
CA VAL A 280 21.71 12.66 -10.77
C VAL A 280 21.17 11.85 -9.60
N ILE A 281 22.01 11.18 -8.82
CA ILE A 281 21.57 10.39 -7.65
C ILE A 281 20.95 11.31 -6.59
N VAL A 282 21.53 12.48 -6.35
CA VAL A 282 21.00 13.45 -5.38
C VAL A 282 19.59 13.93 -5.78
N GLU A 283 19.30 14.11 -7.08
CA GLU A 283 17.96 14.40 -7.59
C GLU A 283 16.96 13.24 -7.44
N LYS A 284 17.44 11.99 -7.28
CA LYS A 284 16.58 10.81 -7.05
C LYS A 284 16.12 10.67 -5.59
N LEU A 285 16.64 11.50 -4.68
CA LEU A 285 16.31 11.47 -3.25
C LEU A 285 15.11 12.36 -2.90
N PRO A 286 14.31 12.00 -1.88
CA PRO A 286 13.27 12.89 -1.35
C PRO A 286 13.84 14.24 -0.89
N GLU A 287 13.07 15.31 -1.05
CA GLU A 287 13.53 16.67 -0.76
C GLU A 287 14.05 16.84 0.68
N SER A 288 13.33 16.33 1.68
CA SER A 288 13.78 16.42 3.09
C SER A 288 15.06 15.62 3.34
N PHE A 289 15.22 14.46 2.72
CA PHE A 289 16.43 13.63 2.83
C PHE A 289 17.62 14.35 2.20
N ARG A 290 17.43 14.87 0.97
CA ARG A 290 18.43 15.66 0.24
C ARG A 290 18.90 16.85 1.06
N LEU A 291 17.96 17.66 1.58
CA LEU A 291 18.30 18.83 2.40
C LEU A 291 19.11 18.46 3.64
N THR A 292 18.79 17.34 4.30
CA THR A 292 19.52 16.89 5.49
C THR A 292 20.96 16.51 5.16
N ILE A 293 21.18 15.68 4.13
CA ILE A 293 22.53 15.24 3.78
C ILE A 293 23.40 16.38 3.24
N THR A 294 22.80 17.36 2.54
CA THR A 294 23.54 18.51 1.97
C THR A 294 23.71 19.68 2.95
N ARG A 295 23.19 19.59 4.18
CA ARG A 295 23.18 20.72 5.11
C ARG A 295 24.57 20.98 5.67
N GLY A 296 25.12 22.17 5.42
CA GLY A 296 26.39 22.61 5.98
C GLY A 296 27.63 21.96 5.36
N THR A 297 27.47 21.36 4.17
CA THR A 297 28.54 20.70 3.41
C THR A 297 28.70 21.36 2.04
N ASP A 298 29.90 21.35 1.46
CA ASP A 298 30.12 21.76 0.07
C ASP A 298 29.74 20.62 -0.89
N PHE A 299 28.44 20.31 -0.92
CA PHE A 299 27.92 19.15 -1.64
C PHE A 299 28.11 19.22 -3.17
N LEU A 300 28.43 20.40 -3.70
CA LEU A 300 28.69 20.62 -5.12
C LEU A 300 30.03 20.02 -5.58
N GLN A 301 30.94 19.76 -4.64
CA GLN A 301 32.25 19.14 -4.90
C GLN A 301 32.30 17.67 -4.45
N TRP A 302 31.16 17.08 -4.08
CA TRP A 302 31.14 15.73 -3.54
C TRP A 302 31.67 14.69 -4.53
N SER A 303 32.57 13.87 -4.02
CA SER A 303 32.89 12.58 -4.61
C SER A 303 31.73 11.59 -4.43
N MET A 304 31.75 10.48 -5.19
CA MET A 304 30.78 9.39 -4.98
C MET A 304 30.94 8.77 -3.59
N GLU A 305 32.16 8.67 -3.07
CA GLU A 305 32.42 8.20 -1.70
C GLU A 305 31.80 9.13 -0.65
N GLU A 306 32.01 10.44 -0.75
CA GLU A 306 31.48 11.43 0.19
C GLU A 306 29.94 11.45 0.19
N MET A 307 29.33 11.37 -1.01
CA MET A 307 27.88 11.29 -1.13
C MET A 307 27.33 10.00 -0.51
N LEU A 308 27.96 8.85 -0.76
CA LEU A 308 27.52 7.57 -0.19
C LEU A 308 27.66 7.55 1.35
N ASP A 309 28.74 8.11 1.90
CA ASP A 309 28.94 8.20 3.35
C ASP A 309 27.88 9.12 4.01
N ALA A 310 27.57 10.27 3.40
CA ALA A 310 26.50 11.14 3.88
C ALA A 310 25.11 10.49 3.76
N PHE A 311 24.86 9.74 2.68
CA PHE A 311 23.61 9.00 2.46
C PHE A 311 23.41 7.94 3.55
N VAL A 312 24.37 7.04 3.75
CA VAL A 312 24.20 5.90 4.69
C VAL A 312 24.03 6.37 6.12
N LYS A 313 24.75 7.41 6.55
CA LYS A 313 24.62 8.00 7.89
C LYS A 313 23.20 8.45 8.19
N GLU A 314 22.60 9.23 7.28
CA GLU A 314 21.22 9.70 7.46
C GLU A 314 20.21 8.55 7.35
N LEU A 315 20.46 7.56 6.48
CA LEU A 315 19.60 6.40 6.33
C LEU A 315 19.55 5.55 7.61
N GLU A 316 20.71 5.27 8.22
CA GLU A 316 20.81 4.51 9.46
C GLU A 316 20.10 5.20 10.63
N LEU A 317 20.19 6.53 10.72
CA LEU A 317 19.45 7.32 11.71
C LEU A 317 17.93 7.15 11.55
N ARG A 318 17.42 7.18 10.31
CA ARG A 318 15.99 7.00 10.02
C ARG A 318 15.53 5.57 10.28
N GLU A 319 16.35 4.57 9.96
CA GLU A 319 16.05 3.17 10.25
C GLU A 319 16.01 2.90 11.75
N ALA A 320 16.96 3.45 12.52
CA ALA A 320 16.97 3.35 13.97
C ALA A 320 15.74 4.01 14.60
N HIS A 321 15.31 5.18 14.12
CA HIS A 321 14.10 5.84 14.59
C HIS A 321 12.83 5.01 14.33
N ASN A 322 12.72 4.40 13.13
CA ASN A 322 11.60 3.53 12.79
C ASN A 322 11.56 2.22 13.60
N ALA A 323 12.73 1.70 14.01
CA ALA A 323 12.82 0.52 14.85
C ALA A 323 12.24 0.78 16.26
N VAL A 324 12.53 1.94 16.86
CA VAL A 324 12.07 2.31 18.22
C VAL A 324 10.55 2.54 18.28
N GLY A 325 9.95 3.12 17.24
CA GLY A 325 8.50 3.35 17.17
C GLY A 325 7.67 2.06 17.11
N THR A 326 8.24 0.96 16.62
CA THR A 326 7.53 -0.32 16.45
C THR A 326 7.49 -1.12 17.76
N THR A 327 8.52 -1.04 18.60
CA THR A 327 8.60 -1.81 19.86
C THR A 327 7.72 -1.25 20.98
N ALA A 328 7.47 0.07 21.00
CA ALA A 328 6.63 0.71 22.00
C ALA A 328 5.13 0.42 21.84
N ILE A 329 4.66 0.28 20.59
CA ILE A 329 3.25 0.04 20.27
C ILE A 329 2.85 -1.42 20.60
N VAL A 330 3.71 -2.38 20.27
CA VAL A 330 3.46 -3.82 20.50
C VAL A 330 3.44 -4.17 21.99
N ASN A 331 4.21 -3.46 22.82
CA ASN A 331 4.24 -3.68 24.26
C ASN A 331 3.01 -3.11 24.99
N MET A 332 2.45 -1.98 24.51
CA MET A 332 1.22 -1.41 25.09
C MET A 332 -0.04 -2.24 24.79
N GLU A 333 -0.12 -2.88 23.61
CA GLU A 333 -1.27 -3.72 23.25
C GLU A 333 -1.30 -5.06 24.02
N ARG A 334 -0.13 -5.61 24.36
CA ARG A 334 -0.02 -6.85 25.15
C ARG A 334 -0.42 -6.69 26.62
N GLU A 335 -0.31 -5.49 27.17
CA GLU A 335 -0.61 -5.24 28.59
C GLU A 335 -2.11 -4.95 28.83
N GLN A 336 -2.81 -4.39 27.84
CA GLN A 336 -4.26 -4.13 27.90
C GLN A 336 -5.14 -5.38 27.71
N GLN A 337 -4.65 -6.45 27.07
CA GLN A 337 -5.40 -7.69 26.89
C GLN A 337 -5.45 -8.57 28.15
N ARG A 338 -4.53 -8.41 29.11
CA ARG A 338 -4.45 -9.27 30.31
C ARG A 338 -5.40 -8.87 31.45
N GLN A 339 -6.04 -7.70 31.41
CA GLN A 339 -6.84 -7.19 32.53
C GLN A 339 -8.38 -7.27 32.35
N ARG A 340 -8.90 -7.89 31.29
CA ARG A 340 -10.36 -8.01 31.09
C ARG A 340 -10.94 -9.33 31.59
N LYS A 341 -10.92 -9.55 32.91
CA LYS A 341 -11.93 -10.38 33.61
C LYS A 341 -12.53 -9.53 34.73
N ASN A 342 -13.74 -9.01 34.45
CA ASN A 342 -14.53 -8.08 35.26
C ASN A 342 -14.71 -8.51 36.74
N PRO A 343 -14.88 -7.55 37.68
CA PRO A 343 -16.23 -7.04 37.97
C PRO A 343 -16.36 -5.53 38.21
N TYR A 344 -17.40 -4.98 37.56
CA TYR A 344 -18.34 -3.94 38.00
C TYR A 344 -17.91 -2.88 39.04
N THR A 345 -17.71 -1.65 38.57
CA THR A 345 -17.86 -0.41 39.36
C THR A 345 -18.91 0.50 38.74
N ALA A 346 -19.50 1.39 39.54
CA ALA A 346 -20.70 2.20 39.25
C ALA A 346 -20.65 3.04 37.97
N ALA A 347 -19.48 3.26 37.37
CA ALA A 347 -19.35 3.84 36.03
C ALA A 347 -19.98 2.97 34.92
N ALA A 348 -20.10 1.66 35.14
CA ALA A 348 -20.77 0.73 34.22
C ALA A 348 -22.31 0.88 34.24
N LEU A 349 -22.90 1.50 35.27
CA LEU A 349 -24.32 1.83 35.29
C LEU A 349 -24.63 3.10 34.49
N LEU A 350 -23.71 4.07 34.47
CA LEU A 350 -23.84 5.29 33.65
C LEU A 350 -23.49 5.04 32.17
N ALA A 351 -22.56 4.13 31.89
CA ALA A 351 -22.29 3.68 30.52
C ALA A 351 -23.41 2.80 29.93
N ASN A 352 -24.40 2.41 30.75
CA ASN A 352 -25.58 1.67 30.32
C ASN A 352 -26.83 2.56 30.19
N GLU A 353 -26.67 3.88 30.05
CA GLU A 353 -27.69 4.67 29.37
C GLU A 353 -27.76 4.23 27.91
N LYS A 354 -28.60 3.21 27.72
CA LYS A 354 -29.21 2.73 26.48
C LYS A 354 -28.49 3.30 25.26
N ARG A 355 -27.57 2.51 24.68
CA ARG A 355 -27.51 2.45 23.22
C ARG A 355 -28.93 2.15 22.77
N LYS A 356 -29.69 3.21 22.52
CA LYS A 356 -31.06 3.16 22.05
C LYS A 356 -31.00 2.25 20.84
N ASN A 357 -31.60 1.06 20.94
CA ASN A 357 -31.64 0.07 19.87
C ASN A 357 -32.34 0.71 18.68
N CYS A 358 -31.53 1.34 17.84
CA CYS A 358 -31.96 1.96 16.62
C CYS A 358 -32.23 0.84 15.62
N CYS A 359 -33.35 0.96 14.94
CA CYS A 359 -33.81 -0.01 13.99
C CYS A 359 -32.72 -0.30 12.94
N ALA A 360 -32.44 -1.58 12.68
CA ALA A 360 -31.40 -2.01 11.76
C ALA A 360 -31.58 -1.49 10.32
N PHE A 361 -32.78 -1.01 9.97
CA PHE A 361 -33.14 -0.58 8.62
C PHE A 361 -33.18 0.94 8.45
N CYS A 362 -33.77 1.68 9.41
CA CYS A 362 -33.93 3.13 9.29
C CYS A 362 -33.25 3.93 10.40
N LEU A 363 -32.56 3.24 11.32
CA LEU A 363 -31.71 3.82 12.37
C LEU A 363 -32.46 4.74 13.36
N LYS A 364 -33.80 4.70 13.38
CA LYS A 364 -34.66 5.36 14.38
C LYS A 364 -35.01 4.40 15.53
N GLN A 365 -35.46 4.94 16.66
CA GLN A 365 -35.83 4.14 17.85
C GLN A 365 -37.14 3.37 17.64
N HIS A 366 -37.06 2.06 17.39
CA HIS A 366 -38.16 1.07 17.43
C HIS A 366 -37.62 -0.35 17.17
N ALA A 367 -38.42 -1.37 17.46
CA ALA A 367 -38.10 -2.77 17.18
C ALA A 367 -37.98 -3.03 15.66
N HIS A 368 -37.05 -3.90 15.24
CA HIS A 368 -36.75 -4.13 13.82
C HIS A 368 -37.94 -4.67 13.02
N GLU A 369 -38.79 -5.46 13.66
CA GLU A 369 -40.01 -6.03 13.06
C GLU A 369 -41.04 -4.96 12.68
N ASP A 370 -41.12 -3.88 13.46
CA ASP A 370 -42.14 -2.83 13.32
C ASP A 370 -41.63 -1.57 12.61
N CYS A 371 -40.58 -1.71 11.78
CA CYS A 371 -39.99 -0.57 11.08
C CYS A 371 -40.99 0.13 10.13
N PRO A 372 -41.37 1.41 10.37
CA PRO A 372 -42.33 2.13 9.55
C PRO A 372 -41.71 2.65 8.26
N GLY A 373 -40.38 2.87 8.23
CA GLY A 373 -39.64 3.39 7.08
C GLY A 373 -39.30 2.33 6.03
N VAL A 374 -39.28 1.05 6.40
CA VAL A 374 -39.03 -0.06 5.47
C VAL A 374 -39.95 -1.21 5.84
N ARG A 375 -41.04 -1.39 5.11
CA ARG A 375 -42.06 -2.41 5.40
C ARG A 375 -41.86 -3.69 4.61
N ASP A 376 -41.35 -3.59 3.38
CA ASP A 376 -41.19 -4.73 2.48
C ASP A 376 -40.02 -5.67 2.92
N PRO A 377 -40.28 -6.97 3.14
CA PRO A 377 -39.26 -7.94 3.54
C PRO A 377 -38.09 -8.08 2.56
N LYS A 378 -38.33 -7.94 1.24
CA LYS A 378 -37.25 -8.01 0.23
C LYS A 378 -36.29 -6.82 0.36
N THR A 379 -36.84 -5.64 0.59
CA THR A 379 -36.07 -4.42 0.87
C THR A 379 -35.31 -4.55 2.19
N ARG A 380 -35.93 -5.08 3.25
CA ARG A 380 -35.24 -5.36 4.54
C ARG A 380 -34.08 -6.35 4.39
N LYS A 381 -34.23 -7.43 3.61
CA LYS A 381 -33.14 -8.37 3.30
C LYS A 381 -32.00 -7.70 2.54
N THR A 382 -32.35 -6.82 1.60
CA THR A 382 -31.36 -6.07 0.81
C THR A 382 -30.59 -5.10 1.68
N LEU A 383 -31.25 -4.43 2.63
CA LEU A 383 -30.59 -3.55 3.59
C LEU A 383 -29.75 -4.34 4.61
N ALA A 384 -30.22 -5.50 5.07
CA ALA A 384 -29.43 -6.36 5.94
C ALA A 384 -28.12 -6.82 5.24
N ARG A 385 -28.19 -7.20 3.96
CA ARG A 385 -27.00 -7.48 3.12
C ARG A 385 -26.11 -6.24 2.95
N LYS A 386 -26.70 -5.11 2.55
CA LYS A 386 -25.98 -3.87 2.23
C LYS A 386 -25.22 -3.31 3.43
N PHE A 387 -25.80 -3.41 4.62
CA PHE A 387 -25.19 -2.91 5.85
C PHE A 387 -24.45 -3.98 6.66
N GLY A 388 -24.22 -5.17 6.09
CA GLY A 388 -23.46 -6.23 6.74
C GLY A 388 -24.10 -6.70 8.06
N ARG A 389 -25.43 -6.73 8.11
CA ARG A 389 -26.22 -7.13 9.27
C ARG A 389 -26.55 -8.61 9.18
N CYS A 390 -26.41 -9.31 10.30
CA CYS A 390 -26.69 -10.73 10.40
C CYS A 390 -28.17 -11.03 10.08
N PHE A 391 -28.44 -12.05 9.26
CA PHE A 391 -29.82 -12.40 8.89
C PHE A 391 -30.61 -13.06 10.02
N LYS A 392 -29.96 -13.47 11.12
CA LYS A 392 -30.61 -14.10 12.29
C LYS A 392 -30.90 -13.11 13.41
N CYS A 393 -29.98 -12.20 13.75
CA CYS A 393 -30.16 -11.22 14.83
C CYS A 393 -30.19 -9.75 14.37
N LEU A 394 -29.86 -9.45 13.10
CA LEU A 394 -29.76 -8.09 12.55
C LEU A 394 -28.66 -7.22 13.16
N ASP A 395 -27.68 -7.79 13.86
CA ASP A 395 -26.49 -7.08 14.34
C ASP A 395 -25.35 -7.06 13.32
N LYS A 396 -24.44 -6.10 13.47
CA LYS A 396 -23.22 -5.97 12.64
C LYS A 396 -22.06 -6.75 13.26
N GLY A 397 -21.09 -7.13 12.43
CA GLY A 397 -19.83 -7.76 12.86
C GLY A 397 -19.78 -9.27 12.71
N HIS A 398 -20.89 -9.93 12.34
CA HIS A 398 -20.90 -11.36 12.04
C HIS A 398 -21.97 -11.72 11.00
N ARG A 399 -21.77 -12.86 10.31
CA ARG A 399 -22.72 -13.38 9.31
C ARG A 399 -23.71 -14.34 9.96
N ALA A 400 -24.81 -14.63 9.27
CA ALA A 400 -25.86 -15.53 9.78
C ALA A 400 -25.37 -16.94 10.14
N ASN A 401 -24.32 -17.43 9.47
CA ASN A 401 -23.71 -18.73 9.78
C ASN A 401 -22.86 -18.69 11.06
N ASN A 402 -22.31 -17.52 11.40
CA ASN A 402 -21.41 -17.30 12.55
C ASN A 402 -22.15 -16.49 13.63
N CYS A 403 -23.48 -16.63 13.69
CA CYS A 403 -24.33 -15.92 14.63
C CYS A 403 -24.67 -16.84 15.79
N SER A 404 -24.31 -16.42 17.00
CA SER A 404 -24.61 -17.12 18.26
C SER A 404 -26.10 -17.14 18.60
N VAL A 405 -26.92 -16.30 17.95
CA VAL A 405 -28.38 -16.26 18.14
C VAL A 405 -29.05 -17.31 17.23
N SER A 406 -29.43 -18.44 17.82
CA SER A 406 -30.17 -19.52 17.13
C SER A 406 -31.68 -19.40 17.37
N THR A 407 -32.30 -18.38 16.75
CA THR A 407 -33.75 -18.19 16.81
C THR A 407 -34.40 -18.59 15.49
N LYS A 408 -35.39 -19.49 15.55
CA LYS A 408 -36.20 -19.86 14.37
C LYS A 408 -37.29 -18.82 14.14
N CYS A 409 -37.51 -18.46 12.89
CA CYS A 409 -38.52 -17.50 12.48
C CYS A 409 -39.91 -17.99 12.87
N LYS A 410 -40.64 -17.23 13.68
CA LYS A 410 -41.99 -17.61 14.14
C LYS A 410 -43.03 -17.72 13.00
N LYS A 411 -42.76 -17.13 11.82
CA LYS A 411 -43.68 -17.13 10.66
C LYS A 411 -43.48 -18.32 9.70
N CYS A 412 -42.26 -18.83 9.53
CA CYS A 412 -41.99 -19.91 8.56
C CYS A 412 -41.02 -20.99 9.08
N ASN A 413 -40.66 -20.93 10.36
CA ASN A 413 -39.73 -21.81 11.06
C ASN A 413 -38.29 -21.87 10.47
N GLY A 414 -37.94 -20.94 9.59
CA GLY A 414 -36.62 -20.83 8.97
C GLY A 414 -35.58 -20.12 9.84
N THR A 415 -34.30 -20.26 9.53
CA THR A 415 -33.18 -19.69 10.30
C THR A 415 -32.87 -18.24 9.91
N HIS A 416 -33.85 -17.34 10.11
CA HIS A 416 -33.72 -15.90 9.88
C HIS A 416 -34.57 -15.10 10.88
N HIS A 417 -34.24 -13.82 11.04
CA HIS A 417 -34.97 -12.87 11.88
C HIS A 417 -36.38 -12.63 11.32
N VAL A 418 -37.41 -12.61 12.17
CA VAL A 418 -38.83 -12.51 11.75
C VAL A 418 -39.13 -11.31 10.86
N ALA A 419 -38.44 -10.19 11.07
CA ALA A 419 -38.51 -8.98 10.24
C ALA A 419 -38.11 -9.19 8.77
N LEU A 420 -37.42 -10.28 8.44
CA LEU A 420 -36.96 -10.67 7.10
C LEU A 420 -37.77 -11.83 6.51
N CYS A 421 -38.88 -12.24 7.09
CA CYS A 421 -39.67 -13.34 6.56
C CYS A 421 -40.55 -12.90 5.38
N ASP A 422 -40.57 -13.67 4.29
CA ASP A 422 -41.40 -13.37 3.10
C ASP A 422 -42.82 -13.98 3.20
N ASN A 423 -43.09 -14.81 4.23
CA ASN A 423 -44.39 -15.43 4.42
C ASN A 423 -45.28 -14.51 5.28
N ASP A 424 -46.21 -13.82 4.63
CA ASP A 424 -47.33 -13.16 5.29
C ASP A 424 -48.52 -14.13 5.35
N ASN A 425 -48.57 -14.96 6.40
CA ASN A 425 -49.87 -15.49 6.83
C ASN A 425 -50.61 -14.35 7.52
N LYS A 426 -51.65 -13.85 6.83
CA LYS A 426 -52.67 -12.98 7.41
C LYS A 426 -53.41 -13.73 8.50
N GLU A 427 -53.42 -13.19 9.71
CA GLU A 427 -54.57 -13.29 10.61
C GLU A 427 -54.80 -11.91 11.25
N THR A 428 -55.95 -11.30 10.89
CA THR A 428 -56.88 -10.49 11.73
C THR A 428 -56.35 -9.22 12.46
N MET A 429 -56.91 -8.00 12.38
CA MET A 429 -58.30 -7.52 12.18
C MET A 429 -58.37 -6.03 11.74
N HIS A 430 -59.46 -5.71 11.01
CA HIS A 430 -60.35 -4.50 11.02
C HIS A 430 -59.76 -3.08 11.07
N GLU A 431 -59.96 -2.27 10.01
CA GLU A 431 -60.98 -1.18 9.85
C GLU A 431 -60.65 0.06 10.73
N GLU A 432 -60.60 1.31 10.26
CA GLU A 432 -61.54 2.02 9.40
C GLU A 432 -60.89 3.13 8.55
N ILE A 433 -61.66 3.55 7.55
CA ILE A 433 -61.48 4.63 6.59
C ILE A 433 -61.66 6.01 7.26
N SER A 434 -60.82 7.00 6.94
CA SER A 434 -61.28 8.36 6.57
C SER A 434 -60.21 9.22 5.91
N LYS A 435 -60.70 10.03 4.98
CA LYS A 435 -60.03 10.89 3.99
C LYS A 435 -59.31 12.08 4.65
N ASP A 436 -58.16 12.51 4.11
CA ASP A 436 -58.11 13.79 3.38
C ASP A 436 -56.82 13.94 2.54
N ILE A 437 -56.98 14.72 1.47
CA ILE A 437 -56.00 15.03 0.42
C ILE A 437 -55.03 16.08 0.93
N THR A 438 -53.72 15.83 0.87
CA THR A 438 -52.74 16.88 0.54
C THR A 438 -51.47 16.26 -0.06
N LYS A 439 -51.07 16.83 -1.19
CA LYS A 439 -49.88 16.50 -1.97
C LYS A 439 -48.61 16.75 -1.15
N GLN A 440 -47.68 15.80 -1.12
CA GLN A 440 -46.24 16.06 -0.96
C GLN A 440 -45.43 14.80 -1.34
N ASP A 441 -44.59 14.94 -2.36
CA ASP A 441 -43.59 13.95 -2.80
C ASP A 441 -42.54 13.71 -1.70
N PRO A 442 -42.14 12.44 -1.41
CA PRO A 442 -41.05 12.17 -0.49
C PRO A 442 -39.70 12.25 -1.21
N LYS A 443 -38.87 13.19 -0.73
CA LYS A 443 -37.45 13.37 -1.07
C LYS A 443 -36.67 12.06 -0.88
N ILE A 444 -36.02 11.61 -1.95
CA ILE A 444 -35.03 10.54 -1.96
C ILE A 444 -33.67 11.15 -1.55
N ASN A 445 -33.10 10.71 -0.43
CA ASN A 445 -31.73 11.02 -0.04
C ASN A 445 -30.76 10.12 -0.82
N VAL A 446 -30.10 10.70 -1.82
CA VAL A 446 -28.98 10.09 -2.57
C VAL A 446 -27.67 10.44 -1.85
N SER A 447 -26.86 9.41 -1.58
CA SER A 447 -25.54 9.53 -0.96
C SER A 447 -24.57 10.26 -1.89
N SER A 448 -23.95 11.33 -1.38
CA SER A 448 -23.03 12.22 -2.09
C SER A 448 -21.68 11.56 -2.41
N SER A 449 -21.19 11.77 -3.63
CA SER A 449 -19.82 11.55 -4.06
C SER A 449 -18.81 12.40 -3.25
N ALA A 450 -17.59 11.89 -3.12
CA ALA A 450 -16.51 12.52 -2.34
C ALA A 450 -15.93 13.73 -3.11
N ASN A 451 -16.49 14.91 -2.90
CA ASN A 451 -15.91 16.17 -3.33
C ASN A 451 -14.75 16.54 -2.38
N LEU A 452 -13.58 16.89 -2.93
CA LEU A 452 -12.50 17.49 -2.16
C LEU A 452 -12.76 18.99 -2.03
N HIS A 453 -12.85 19.45 -0.79
CA HIS A 453 -13.08 20.83 -0.43
C HIS A 453 -11.73 21.48 -0.08
N VAL A 454 -11.28 22.44 -0.88
CA VAL A 454 -10.10 23.24 -0.55
C VAL A 454 -10.58 24.61 -0.08
N GLY A 455 -10.15 25.02 1.11
CA GLY A 455 -10.42 26.36 1.63
C GLY A 455 -9.65 27.40 0.83
N ILE A 456 -10.35 28.12 -0.05
CA ILE A 456 -9.86 29.36 -0.64
C ILE A 456 -10.90 30.43 -0.31
N GLY A 457 -10.47 31.62 0.08
CA GLY A 457 -11.34 32.76 0.37
C GLY A 457 -12.06 33.35 -0.84
N GLY A 458 -12.57 32.54 -1.77
CA GLY A 458 -13.26 32.99 -2.98
C GLY A 458 -14.04 31.89 -3.70
N LEU A 459 -15.20 32.24 -4.24
CA LEU A 459 -16.06 31.37 -5.07
C LEU A 459 -15.55 31.37 -6.51
N VAL A 460 -15.52 30.21 -7.19
CA VAL A 460 -15.11 30.10 -8.61
C VAL A 460 -16.25 29.53 -9.43
N ALA A 461 -16.63 30.22 -10.51
CA ALA A 461 -17.61 29.72 -11.47
C ALA A 461 -16.96 28.71 -12.42
N LEU A 462 -17.61 27.56 -12.59
CA LEU A 462 -17.27 26.54 -13.59
C LEU A 462 -18.19 26.64 -14.81
N GLN A 463 -17.64 26.30 -15.98
CA GLN A 463 -18.35 26.35 -17.26
C GLN A 463 -19.45 25.28 -17.31
N THR A 464 -20.64 25.66 -16.85
CA THR A 464 -21.83 24.81 -16.84
C THR A 464 -22.91 25.35 -17.77
N ALA A 465 -23.54 24.43 -18.49
CA ALA A 465 -24.63 24.71 -19.42
C ALA A 465 -25.78 23.71 -19.24
N ARG A 466 -26.97 24.11 -19.68
CA ARG A 466 -28.10 23.20 -19.81
C ARG A 466 -28.32 22.87 -21.28
N GLY A 467 -28.54 21.60 -21.54
CA GLY A 467 -28.84 21.11 -22.88
C GLY A 467 -29.96 20.09 -22.86
N VAL A 468 -30.34 19.67 -24.05
CA VAL A 468 -31.17 18.48 -24.26
C VAL A 468 -30.28 17.40 -24.85
N LEU A 469 -30.22 16.27 -24.14
CA LEU A 469 -29.60 15.05 -24.62
C LEU A 469 -30.65 14.24 -25.39
N ARG A 470 -30.29 13.79 -26.59
CA ARG A 470 -31.16 13.03 -27.49
C ARG A 470 -30.56 11.65 -27.77
N GLY A 471 -31.33 10.62 -27.44
CA GLY A 471 -31.15 9.23 -27.88
C GLY A 471 -32.42 8.79 -28.62
N GLU A 472 -32.98 7.65 -28.25
CA GLU A 472 -34.36 7.29 -28.61
C GLU A 472 -35.39 8.22 -27.94
N ARG A 473 -35.05 8.74 -26.77
CA ARG A 473 -35.83 9.75 -26.03
C ARG A 473 -35.00 11.02 -25.81
N GLU A 474 -35.66 12.10 -25.41
CA GLU A 474 -35.00 13.36 -25.05
C GLU A 474 -35.09 13.60 -23.55
N ALA A 475 -33.98 14.05 -22.96
CA ALA A 475 -33.91 14.46 -21.56
C ALA A 475 -33.14 15.77 -21.42
N LYS A 476 -33.60 16.65 -20.52
CA LYS A 476 -32.83 17.84 -20.14
C LYS A 476 -31.69 17.41 -19.23
N VAL A 477 -30.49 17.86 -19.56
CA VAL A 477 -29.27 17.49 -18.84
C VAL A 477 -28.46 18.73 -18.50
N ARG A 478 -27.62 18.62 -17.47
CA ARG A 478 -26.58 19.59 -17.17
C ARG A 478 -25.22 19.11 -17.68
N VAL A 479 -24.55 20.00 -18.38
CA VAL A 479 -23.25 19.77 -19.02
C VAL A 479 -22.18 20.58 -18.31
N LEU A 480 -21.08 19.93 -17.95
CA LEU A 480 -19.85 20.57 -17.47
C LEU A 480 -18.79 20.49 -18.57
N PHE A 481 -18.17 21.63 -18.88
CA PHE A 481 -17.02 21.69 -19.78
C PHE A 481 -15.73 21.62 -18.97
N ASP A 482 -14.89 20.62 -19.24
CA ASP A 482 -13.65 20.38 -18.52
C ASP A 482 -12.48 20.14 -19.49
N ALA A 483 -11.63 21.16 -19.62
CA ALA A 483 -10.42 21.08 -20.44
C ALA A 483 -9.34 20.15 -19.86
N GLY A 484 -9.42 19.81 -18.57
CA GLY A 484 -8.51 18.87 -17.91
C GLY A 484 -8.86 17.40 -18.14
N SER A 485 -10.06 17.11 -18.65
CA SER A 485 -10.46 15.76 -19.03
C SER A 485 -10.13 15.49 -20.49
N HIS A 486 -9.38 14.41 -20.79
CA HIS A 486 -9.12 14.00 -22.18
C HIS A 486 -10.35 13.40 -22.89
N ARG A 487 -11.33 12.90 -22.13
CA ARG A 487 -12.49 12.17 -22.64
C ARG A 487 -13.80 12.75 -22.11
N SER A 488 -14.88 12.56 -22.85
CA SER A 488 -16.23 12.92 -22.43
C SER A 488 -16.95 11.79 -21.69
N PHE A 489 -17.82 12.13 -20.75
CA PHE A 489 -18.52 11.19 -19.86
C PHE A 489 -20.00 11.51 -19.73
N VAL A 490 -20.81 10.49 -19.45
CA VAL A 490 -22.24 10.62 -19.14
C VAL A 490 -22.62 9.74 -17.96
N THR A 491 -23.48 10.24 -17.08
CA THR A 491 -23.98 9.44 -15.96
C THR A 491 -24.87 8.30 -16.47
N SER A 492 -24.82 7.16 -15.79
CA SER A 492 -25.70 6.02 -16.07
C SER A 492 -27.18 6.40 -15.95
N LYS A 493 -27.49 7.32 -15.00
CA LYS A 493 -28.80 7.96 -14.86
C LYS A 493 -29.20 8.67 -16.15
N ALA A 494 -28.40 9.61 -16.66
CA ALA A 494 -28.73 10.37 -17.85
C ALA A 494 -28.80 9.49 -19.11
N ALA A 495 -27.87 8.54 -19.25
CA ALA A 495 -27.88 7.56 -20.34
C ALA A 495 -29.18 6.71 -20.32
N SER A 496 -29.59 6.20 -19.15
CA SER A 496 -30.81 5.38 -19.05
C SER A 496 -32.10 6.12 -19.43
N LEU A 497 -32.14 7.45 -19.27
CA LEU A 497 -33.31 8.26 -19.62
C LEU A 497 -33.51 8.36 -21.14
N VAL A 498 -32.41 8.46 -21.89
CA VAL A 498 -32.45 8.71 -23.34
C VAL A 498 -32.23 7.47 -24.18
N ASP A 499 -31.70 6.40 -23.57
CA ASP A 499 -31.29 5.15 -24.21
C ASP A 499 -30.42 5.41 -25.47
N PRO A 500 -29.19 5.93 -25.30
CA PRO A 500 -28.36 6.33 -26.42
C PRO A 500 -27.81 5.12 -27.16
N LYS A 501 -27.48 5.30 -28.43
CA LYS A 501 -26.90 4.23 -29.25
C LYS A 501 -25.55 3.80 -28.67
N GLY A 502 -25.47 2.55 -28.23
CA GLY A 502 -24.20 1.92 -27.83
C GLY A 502 -23.26 1.75 -29.02
N LEU A 503 -22.00 2.15 -28.85
CA LEU A 503 -20.97 2.03 -29.88
C LEU A 503 -20.05 0.86 -29.61
N ARG A 504 -19.49 0.78 -28.41
CA ARG A 504 -18.51 -0.25 -28.01
C ARG A 504 -18.36 -0.32 -26.49
N ARG A 505 -17.58 -1.29 -26.01
CA ARG A 505 -17.14 -1.39 -24.61
C ARG A 505 -15.63 -1.30 -24.55
N GLU A 506 -15.11 -0.45 -23.68
CA GLU A 506 -13.68 -0.21 -23.55
C GLU A 506 -13.23 -0.24 -22.09
N LEU A 507 -11.96 -0.60 -21.89
CA LEU A 507 -11.35 -0.62 -20.57
C LEU A 507 -10.93 0.81 -20.22
N LEU A 508 -11.59 1.40 -19.21
CA LEU A 508 -11.35 2.76 -18.78
C LEU A 508 -10.64 2.75 -17.42
N GLY A 509 -9.44 3.34 -17.37
CA GLY A 509 -8.76 3.73 -16.14
C GLY A 509 -8.85 5.24 -15.95
N ILE A 510 -9.41 5.69 -14.83
CA ILE A 510 -9.49 7.11 -14.48
C ILE A 510 -8.40 7.39 -13.46
N ASN A 511 -7.45 8.26 -13.81
CA ASN A 511 -6.37 8.69 -12.93
C ASN A 511 -6.62 10.13 -12.48
N THR A 512 -6.40 10.40 -11.20
CA THR A 512 -6.33 11.76 -10.65
C THR A 512 -4.89 12.10 -10.26
N PHE A 513 -4.66 13.29 -9.68
CA PHE A 513 -3.34 13.87 -9.38
C PHE A 513 -2.27 12.86 -8.94
N GLY A 514 -1.26 12.65 -9.79
CA GLY A 514 -0.09 11.84 -9.47
C GLY A 514 -0.37 10.35 -9.22
N GLN A 515 -1.61 9.89 -9.40
CA GLN A 515 -1.98 8.50 -9.19
C GLN A 515 -1.58 7.65 -10.40
N LYS A 516 -0.98 6.49 -10.14
CA LYS A 516 -0.81 5.44 -11.15
C LYS A 516 -2.10 4.63 -11.23
N CYS A 517 -2.59 4.39 -12.44
CA CYS A 517 -3.79 3.58 -12.69
C CYS A 517 -3.64 2.19 -12.08
N THR A 518 -4.27 1.92 -10.94
CA THR A 518 -4.26 0.59 -10.29
C THR A 518 -5.44 -0.28 -10.69
N ARG A 519 -6.51 0.32 -11.23
CA ARG A 519 -7.74 -0.38 -11.67
C ARG A 519 -8.28 0.24 -12.95
N SER A 520 -8.73 -0.62 -13.84
CA SER A 520 -9.46 -0.23 -15.03
C SER A 520 -10.72 -1.07 -15.14
N GLU A 521 -11.83 -0.43 -15.50
CA GLU A 521 -13.14 -1.07 -15.54
C GLU A 521 -13.70 -1.00 -16.95
N GLN A 522 -14.39 -2.05 -17.38
CA GLN A 522 -14.99 -2.08 -18.70
C GLN A 522 -16.25 -1.20 -18.71
N ARG A 523 -16.21 -0.11 -19.47
CA ARG A 523 -17.30 0.88 -19.59
C ARG A 523 -17.88 0.86 -20.99
N ASP A 524 -19.17 1.14 -21.04
CA ASP A 524 -19.87 1.31 -22.31
C ASP A 524 -19.56 2.70 -22.87
N VAL A 525 -19.32 2.76 -24.17
CA VAL A 525 -19.13 3.99 -24.94
C VAL A 525 -20.37 4.17 -25.80
N VAL A 526 -21.01 5.32 -25.69
CA VAL A 526 -22.29 5.64 -26.33
C VAL A 526 -22.19 6.89 -27.19
N GLU A 527 -22.99 6.94 -28.25
CA GLU A 527 -23.18 8.14 -29.08
C GLU A 527 -24.24 9.05 -28.43
N LEU A 528 -23.85 10.26 -28.07
CA LEU A 528 -24.71 11.28 -27.47
C LEU A 528 -24.95 12.43 -28.45
N LYS A 529 -26.21 12.86 -28.57
CA LYS A 529 -26.58 14.04 -29.37
C LYS A 529 -27.05 15.15 -28.44
N LEU A 530 -26.28 16.23 -28.35
CA LEU A 530 -26.55 17.38 -27.50
C LEU A 530 -27.05 18.56 -28.33
N LYS A 531 -28.09 19.23 -27.86
CA LYS A 531 -28.61 20.49 -28.42
C LYS A 531 -28.88 21.52 -27.32
N PRO A 532 -28.84 22.83 -27.61
CA PRO A 532 -29.24 23.86 -26.67
C PRO A 532 -30.71 23.71 -26.26
N LEU A 533 -31.09 24.25 -25.11
CA LEU A 533 -32.50 24.32 -24.70
C LEU A 533 -33.37 25.14 -25.67
N HIS A 534 -32.75 26.14 -26.31
CA HIS A 534 -33.38 27.07 -27.23
C HIS A 534 -32.57 27.13 -28.53
N GLY A 535 -32.69 26.09 -29.34
CA GLY A 535 -32.06 26.00 -30.66
C GLY A 535 -31.98 24.55 -31.16
N ASP A 536 -31.66 24.41 -32.44
CA ASP A 536 -31.74 23.12 -33.13
C ASP A 536 -30.38 22.54 -33.52
N LYS A 537 -29.29 23.25 -33.27
CA LYS A 537 -27.95 22.75 -33.59
C LYS A 537 -27.62 21.55 -32.71
N VAL A 538 -27.42 20.39 -33.34
CA VAL A 538 -27.09 19.14 -32.68
C VAL A 538 -25.59 18.86 -32.83
N ILE A 539 -24.91 18.62 -31.72
CA ILE A 539 -23.53 18.17 -31.67
C ILE A 539 -23.52 16.72 -31.21
N THR A 540 -22.84 15.87 -31.97
CA THR A 540 -22.72 14.43 -31.65
C THR A 540 -21.37 14.18 -31.01
N VAL A 541 -21.36 13.52 -29.86
CA VAL A 541 -20.15 13.19 -29.10
C VAL A 541 -20.15 11.72 -28.69
N GLU A 542 -18.97 11.13 -28.58
CA GLU A 542 -18.79 9.83 -27.91
C GLU A 542 -18.50 10.05 -26.43
N ALA A 543 -19.19 9.33 -25.56
CA ALA A 543 -18.97 9.45 -24.12
C ALA A 543 -18.96 8.09 -23.41
N TYR A 544 -18.15 7.98 -22.37
CA TYR A 544 -18.14 6.81 -21.50
C TYR A 544 -19.26 6.90 -20.44
N VAL A 545 -19.99 5.81 -20.25
CA VAL A 545 -21.02 5.70 -19.23
C VAL A 545 -20.39 5.42 -17.87
N VAL A 546 -20.56 6.36 -16.93
CA VAL A 546 -20.06 6.28 -15.55
C VAL A 546 -21.21 6.39 -14.54
N PRO A 547 -21.10 5.86 -13.31
CA PRO A 547 -22.20 5.93 -12.35
C PRO A 547 -22.54 7.37 -11.95
N GLU A 548 -21.53 8.20 -11.81
CA GLU A 548 -21.61 9.57 -11.33
C GLU A 548 -20.44 10.40 -11.89
N ILE A 549 -20.64 11.71 -12.03
CA ILE A 549 -19.60 12.65 -12.48
C ILE A 549 -19.21 13.57 -11.32
N SER A 550 -20.09 14.50 -10.94
CA SER A 550 -19.87 15.41 -9.82
C SER A 550 -21.14 16.18 -9.46
N SER A 551 -21.16 16.76 -8.27
CA SER A 551 -22.16 17.72 -7.81
C SER A 551 -21.48 19.02 -7.38
N ILE A 552 -21.85 20.14 -8.00
CA ILE A 552 -21.20 21.45 -7.74
C ILE A 552 -22.10 22.44 -7.02
N GLN A 553 -21.51 23.34 -6.24
CA GLN A 553 -22.21 24.47 -5.67
C GLN A 553 -22.64 25.42 -6.79
N ASN A 554 -23.89 25.84 -6.72
CA ASN A 554 -24.41 26.86 -7.61
C ASN A 554 -23.77 28.20 -7.27
N ALA A 555 -23.00 28.73 -8.22
CA ALA A 555 -22.35 30.02 -8.07
C ALA A 555 -23.32 31.22 -8.15
N HIS A 556 -24.63 30.96 -8.27
CA HIS A 556 -25.70 31.95 -8.44
C HIS A 556 -25.36 32.94 -9.57
N ILE A 557 -25.12 32.42 -10.77
CA ILE A 557 -24.62 33.14 -11.95
C ILE A 557 -25.42 34.43 -12.25
N GLU A 558 -26.73 34.45 -11.99
CA GLU A 558 -27.58 35.64 -12.14
C GLU A 558 -27.26 36.78 -11.17
N LEU A 559 -26.72 36.49 -9.98
CA LEU A 559 -26.25 37.52 -9.04
C LEU A 559 -24.98 38.18 -9.57
N ALA A 560 -24.05 37.41 -10.15
CA ALA A 560 -22.82 37.94 -10.75
C ALA A 560 -23.10 38.93 -11.89
N ARG A 561 -24.18 38.76 -12.64
CA ARG A 561 -24.59 39.68 -13.71
C ARG A 561 -24.80 41.13 -13.24
N LYS A 562 -25.21 41.33 -11.98
CA LYS A 562 -25.40 42.67 -11.40
C LYS A 562 -24.08 43.33 -11.01
N ASP A 563 -23.09 42.51 -10.68
CA ASP A 563 -21.84 42.95 -10.06
C ASP A 563 -20.74 43.25 -11.08
N TYR A 564 -20.86 42.66 -12.28
CA TYR A 564 -19.88 42.79 -13.35
C TYR A 564 -20.49 43.46 -14.58
N GLN A 565 -19.95 44.63 -14.94
CA GLN A 565 -20.48 45.46 -16.04
C GLN A 565 -20.42 44.74 -17.39
N HIS A 566 -19.37 43.97 -17.67
CA HIS A 566 -19.20 43.24 -18.93
C HIS A 566 -20.14 42.03 -19.07
N LEU A 567 -20.78 41.60 -17.99
CA LEU A 567 -21.77 40.52 -17.99
C LEU A 567 -23.21 41.04 -18.19
N LYS A 568 -23.43 42.35 -18.15
CA LYS A 568 -24.76 42.93 -18.37
C LYS A 568 -25.28 42.57 -19.75
N GLY A 569 -26.57 42.23 -19.81
CA GLY A 569 -27.22 41.81 -21.05
C GLY A 569 -26.88 40.40 -21.54
N THR A 570 -25.99 39.65 -20.89
CA THR A 570 -25.70 38.25 -21.24
C THR A 570 -26.81 37.33 -20.71
N TRP A 571 -27.27 36.39 -21.54
CA TRP A 571 -28.18 35.31 -21.12
C TRP A 571 -27.39 34.03 -20.92
N PHE A 572 -27.33 33.52 -19.68
CA PHE A 572 -26.60 32.31 -19.34
C PHE A 572 -27.45 31.05 -19.54
N SER A 573 -26.82 29.97 -19.96
CA SER A 573 -27.49 28.69 -20.25
C SER A 573 -27.97 27.97 -18.98
N ASP A 574 -27.17 27.99 -17.91
CA ASP A 574 -27.47 27.29 -16.66
C ASP A 574 -27.94 28.23 -15.55
N VAL A 575 -29.18 28.73 -15.70
CA VAL A 575 -29.86 29.46 -14.64
C VAL A 575 -30.72 28.50 -13.83
N CYS A 576 -30.36 28.34 -12.55
CA CYS A 576 -31.05 27.46 -11.62
C CYS A 576 -31.10 28.08 -10.21
N SER A 577 -32.16 27.78 -9.45
CA SER A 577 -32.31 28.19 -8.04
C SER A 577 -31.82 27.14 -7.04
N GLN A 578 -31.42 25.95 -7.51
CA GLN A 578 -30.88 24.88 -6.65
C GLN A 578 -29.51 25.28 -6.11
N GLU A 579 -29.24 25.06 -4.83
CA GLU A 579 -27.91 25.36 -4.24
C GLU A 579 -26.82 24.41 -4.73
N VAL A 580 -27.18 23.19 -5.11
CA VAL A 580 -26.26 22.17 -5.65
C VAL A 580 -26.74 21.73 -7.03
N LEU A 581 -25.81 21.63 -7.96
CA LEU A 581 -26.01 21.28 -9.36
C LEU A 581 -25.41 19.90 -9.63
N GLU A 582 -26.26 18.89 -9.88
CA GLU A 582 -25.82 17.58 -10.37
C GLU A 582 -25.38 17.70 -11.84
N ILE A 583 -24.21 17.14 -12.17
CA ILE A 583 -23.68 17.10 -13.55
C ILE A 583 -24.05 15.76 -14.20
N ASP A 584 -24.74 15.82 -15.33
CA ASP A 584 -25.16 14.65 -16.09
C ASP A 584 -24.16 14.25 -17.17
N VAL A 585 -23.52 15.25 -17.78
CA VAL A 585 -22.57 15.07 -18.90
C VAL A 585 -21.32 15.93 -18.65
N LEU A 586 -20.15 15.34 -18.86
CA LEU A 586 -18.87 16.05 -18.89
C LEU A 586 -18.34 16.04 -20.31
N ILE A 587 -18.00 17.21 -20.84
CA ILE A 587 -17.35 17.37 -22.13
C ILE A 587 -15.88 17.64 -21.90
N GLY A 588 -15.05 16.69 -22.34
CA GLY A 588 -13.60 16.77 -22.28
C GLY A 588 -13.00 17.55 -23.45
N ALA A 589 -11.67 17.66 -23.45
CA ALA A 589 -10.87 18.29 -24.49
C ALA A 589 -11.06 17.65 -25.89
N ASP A 590 -11.56 16.42 -25.96
CA ASP A 590 -11.89 15.72 -27.20
C ASP A 590 -13.01 16.41 -28.01
N TYR A 591 -13.99 17.01 -27.34
CA TYR A 591 -15.11 17.70 -27.99
C TYR A 591 -15.28 19.18 -27.57
N LEU A 592 -14.55 19.66 -26.56
CA LEU A 592 -14.65 21.02 -26.00
C LEU A 592 -14.72 22.11 -27.08
N TRP A 593 -13.81 22.07 -28.06
CA TRP A 593 -13.70 23.08 -29.11
C TRP A 593 -14.80 23.01 -30.16
N GLN A 594 -15.59 21.93 -30.22
CA GLN A 594 -16.78 21.86 -31.07
C GLN A 594 -17.96 22.63 -30.44
N PHE A 595 -17.93 22.82 -29.11
CA PHE A 595 -18.94 23.59 -28.39
C PHE A 595 -18.57 25.06 -28.22
N GLN A 596 -17.29 25.42 -28.09
CA GLN A 596 -16.89 26.81 -27.91
C GLN A 596 -16.88 27.56 -29.25
N THR A 597 -17.54 28.73 -29.31
CA THR A 597 -17.59 29.54 -30.55
C THR A 597 -16.36 30.43 -30.72
N GLY A 598 -15.51 30.51 -29.69
CA GLY A 598 -14.38 31.44 -29.62
C GLY A 598 -14.74 32.84 -29.14
N VAL A 599 -16.03 33.15 -28.97
CA VAL A 599 -16.49 34.45 -28.48
C VAL A 599 -16.44 34.48 -26.95
N THR A 600 -15.81 35.51 -26.39
CA THR A 600 -15.73 35.71 -24.93
C THR A 600 -16.06 37.15 -24.55
N ARG A 601 -16.66 37.34 -23.37
CA ARG A 601 -16.85 38.65 -22.73
C ARG A 601 -15.98 38.70 -21.48
N ARG A 602 -14.99 39.57 -21.49
CA ARG A 602 -13.96 39.69 -20.44
C ARG A 602 -14.09 41.04 -19.74
N GLY A 603 -13.89 41.03 -18.44
CA GLY A 603 -13.76 42.22 -17.61
C GLY A 603 -12.29 42.54 -17.34
N ARG A 604 -12.00 42.95 -16.11
CA ARG A 604 -10.63 43.07 -15.61
C ARG A 604 -9.97 41.68 -15.52
N PRO A 605 -8.63 41.58 -15.41
CA PRO A 605 -7.94 40.29 -15.28
C PRO A 605 -8.46 39.38 -14.15
N GLU A 606 -8.92 39.97 -13.05
CA GLU A 606 -9.46 39.28 -11.87
C GLU A 606 -10.99 39.03 -11.93
N ASP A 607 -11.65 39.44 -13.02
CA ASP A 607 -13.08 39.27 -13.19
C ASP A 607 -13.41 37.95 -13.90
N PRO A 608 -14.58 37.36 -13.67
CA PRO A 608 -15.00 36.15 -14.36
C PRO A 608 -15.22 36.43 -15.86
N VAL A 609 -15.00 35.41 -16.69
CA VAL A 609 -15.16 35.47 -18.13
C VAL A 609 -16.41 34.71 -18.55
N ALA A 610 -17.27 35.35 -19.34
CA ALA A 610 -18.35 34.64 -20.02
C ALA A 610 -17.85 34.12 -21.36
N VAL A 611 -18.10 32.84 -21.62
CA VAL A 611 -17.70 32.14 -22.84
C VAL A 611 -18.98 31.73 -23.57
N GLU A 612 -19.06 32.02 -24.86
CA GLU A 612 -20.18 31.57 -25.67
C GLU A 612 -19.93 30.13 -26.13
N THR A 613 -20.94 29.30 -25.93
CA THR A 613 -20.95 27.92 -26.41
C THR A 613 -22.19 27.67 -27.25
N GLU A 614 -22.18 26.57 -28.00
CA GLU A 614 -23.33 26.08 -28.77
C GLU A 614 -24.52 25.68 -27.88
N LEU A 615 -24.32 25.56 -26.55
CA LEU A 615 -25.39 25.36 -25.56
C LEU A 615 -25.85 26.67 -24.89
N GLY A 616 -25.27 27.81 -25.27
CA GLY A 616 -25.49 29.14 -24.68
C GLY A 616 -24.28 29.67 -23.92
N TRP A 617 -24.42 30.85 -23.30
CA TRP A 617 -23.32 31.46 -22.56
C TRP A 617 -23.09 30.74 -21.23
N VAL A 618 -21.82 30.48 -20.92
CA VAL A 618 -21.36 29.88 -19.66
C VAL A 618 -20.40 30.84 -18.96
N LEU A 619 -20.29 30.74 -17.63
CA LEU A 619 -19.40 31.60 -16.83
C LEU A 619 -18.21 30.80 -16.30
N SER A 620 -17.03 31.40 -16.29
CA SER A 620 -15.79 30.79 -15.85
C SER A 620 -14.94 31.77 -15.06
N GLY A 621 -14.35 31.33 -13.94
CA GLY A 621 -13.35 32.12 -13.20
C GLY A 621 -13.85 32.67 -11.86
N PRO A 622 -13.02 33.46 -11.16
CA PRO A 622 -13.28 33.88 -9.79
C PRO A 622 -14.46 34.84 -9.67
N LEU A 623 -15.21 34.72 -8.58
CA LEU A 623 -16.32 35.58 -8.20
C LEU A 623 -15.98 36.33 -6.90
N ARG A 624 -16.32 37.62 -6.87
CA ARG A 624 -16.14 38.47 -5.69
C ARG A 624 -17.07 38.01 -4.59
N ALA A 625 -16.51 37.69 -3.42
CA ALA A 625 -17.27 37.49 -2.20
C ALA A 625 -17.90 38.84 -1.81
N ARG A 626 -19.21 38.98 -1.98
CA ARG A 626 -20.00 39.98 -1.24
C ARG A 626 -20.71 39.25 -0.14
N ASP A 627 -20.62 39.75 1.10
CA ASP A 627 -21.53 39.56 2.24
C ASP A 627 -22.48 38.34 2.17
N ILE A 628 -21.91 37.17 1.89
CA ILE A 628 -22.54 35.89 2.12
C ILE A 628 -21.68 35.36 3.26
N GLU A 629 -22.23 35.26 4.46
CA GLU A 629 -21.63 34.63 5.65
C GLU A 629 -21.26 33.14 5.43
N ARG A 630 -21.27 32.65 4.19
CA ARG A 630 -20.91 31.30 3.80
C ARG A 630 -19.49 31.34 3.27
N VAL A 631 -18.58 30.76 4.04
CA VAL A 631 -17.26 30.33 3.57
C VAL A 631 -17.45 29.56 2.26
N GLY A 632 -17.12 30.19 1.15
CA GLY A 632 -17.21 29.59 -0.17
C GLY A 632 -16.19 28.48 -0.25
N VAL A 633 -16.65 27.25 -0.47
CA VAL A 633 -15.75 26.11 -0.57
C VAL A 633 -15.39 25.97 -2.03
N ALA A 634 -14.10 26.08 -2.37
CA ALA A 634 -13.65 25.72 -3.71
C ALA A 634 -13.82 24.21 -3.85
N GLN A 635 -14.84 23.80 -4.60
CA GLN A 635 -15.04 22.41 -4.97
C GLN A 635 -14.15 22.08 -6.14
N VAL A 636 -13.29 21.09 -5.94
CA VAL A 636 -12.58 20.48 -7.06
C VAL A 636 -13.39 19.27 -7.49
N ASN A 637 -14.04 19.38 -8.64
CA ASN A 637 -14.80 18.28 -9.23
C ASN A 637 -13.85 17.17 -9.64
N PHE A 638 -13.90 16.06 -8.93
CA PHE A 638 -13.25 14.84 -9.37
C PHE A 638 -14.24 13.70 -9.37
N VAL A 639 -14.22 12.96 -10.48
CA VAL A 639 -14.85 11.65 -10.56
C VAL A 639 -14.08 10.72 -9.63
N ALA A 640 -14.51 10.65 -8.38
CA ALA A 640 -14.12 9.60 -7.45
C ALA A 640 -14.98 8.37 -7.75
N GLN A 641 -14.36 7.24 -8.09
CA GLN A 641 -14.97 5.96 -7.75
C GLN A 641 -14.18 5.30 -6.63
N ILE A 642 -14.88 5.19 -5.50
CA ILE A 642 -14.71 4.13 -4.51
C ILE A 642 -14.87 2.79 -5.25
N GLY A 643 -13.74 2.17 -5.57
CA GLY A 643 -13.68 0.79 -6.04
C GLY A 643 -13.24 -0.12 -4.90
N ASN A 644 -14.21 -0.83 -4.31
CA ASN A 644 -14.05 -1.89 -3.31
C ASN A 644 -12.73 -2.70 -3.44
N GLN A 645 -11.80 -2.50 -2.50
CA GLN A 645 -11.24 -3.56 -1.66
C GLN A 645 -10.59 -2.92 -0.41
N GLU A 646 -11.30 -3.10 0.71
CA GLU A 646 -10.96 -2.95 2.13
C GLU A 646 -9.61 -2.28 2.51
N TRP A 647 -9.62 -0.96 2.69
CA TRP A 647 -8.84 -0.32 3.74
C TRP A 647 -9.69 0.78 4.39
N ASN A 648 -9.64 0.87 5.72
CA ASN A 648 -10.39 1.79 6.57
C ASN A 648 -10.47 3.19 5.98
N ASN A 649 -11.68 3.61 5.61
CA ASN A 649 -11.97 4.95 5.12
C ASN A 649 -12.30 5.85 6.32
N ASP A 650 -11.30 6.16 7.14
CA ASP A 650 -11.35 7.43 7.86
C ASP A 650 -11.26 8.50 6.75
N SER A 651 -12.40 9.17 6.50
CA SER A 651 -12.53 10.25 5.52
C SER A 651 -11.31 11.17 5.59
N LEU A 652 -10.86 11.72 4.46
CA LEU A 652 -9.83 12.76 4.46
C LEU A 652 -10.19 13.89 5.45
N GLU A 653 -11.47 14.16 5.64
CA GLU A 653 -12.01 15.04 6.68
C GLU A 653 -11.73 14.54 8.09
N SER A 654 -11.87 13.24 8.36
CA SER A 654 -11.48 12.61 9.62
C SER A 654 -9.97 12.66 9.83
N ASN A 655 -9.14 12.52 8.78
CA ASN A 655 -7.68 12.58 8.91
C ASN A 655 -7.17 14.02 9.08
N VAL A 656 -7.80 15.00 8.45
CA VAL A 656 -7.54 16.43 8.69
C VAL A 656 -8.03 16.82 10.08
N GLN A 657 -9.22 16.38 10.49
CA GLN A 657 -9.72 16.59 11.84
C GLN A 657 -8.84 15.90 12.89
N ARG A 658 -8.25 14.73 12.58
CA ARG A 658 -7.25 14.05 13.40
C ARG A 658 -5.92 14.81 13.47
N LEU A 659 -5.49 15.40 12.36
CA LEU A 659 -4.30 16.26 12.31
C LEU A 659 -4.47 17.49 13.22
N TRP A 660 -5.64 18.14 13.16
CA TRP A 660 -5.96 19.33 13.97
C TRP A 660 -6.20 18.97 15.44
N SER A 661 -6.79 17.80 15.72
CA SER A 661 -6.94 17.30 17.10
C SER A 661 -5.64 16.73 17.70
N LEU A 662 -4.67 16.34 16.87
CA LEU A 662 -3.33 15.96 17.31
C LEU A 662 -2.46 17.19 17.67
N GLU A 663 -2.65 18.33 16.98
CA GLU A 663 -2.07 19.62 17.39
C GLU A 663 -2.71 20.17 18.68
N GLY A 664 -3.93 19.72 19.01
CA GLY A 664 -4.66 20.04 20.25
C GLY A 664 -4.50 19.04 21.40
N LEU A 665 -3.42 18.24 21.44
CA LEU A 665 -3.14 17.32 22.56
C LEU A 665 -2.89 18.09 23.86
N GLY A 666 -3.96 18.36 24.60
CA GLY A 666 -3.93 18.87 25.98
C GLY A 666 -4.88 20.02 26.28
N ILE A 667 -5.48 20.67 25.27
CA ILE A 667 -6.48 21.72 25.45
C ILE A 667 -7.59 21.49 24.43
N ILE A 668 -8.63 20.80 24.87
CA ILE A 668 -9.91 20.74 24.18
C ILE A 668 -10.81 21.63 25.03
N ASP A 669 -11.35 22.71 24.45
CA ASP A 669 -12.34 23.55 25.13
C ASP A 669 -13.61 22.71 25.39
N GLU A 670 -13.67 22.07 26.55
CA GLU A 670 -14.93 21.66 27.14
C GLU A 670 -15.46 22.86 27.94
N ASP A 671 -16.53 23.49 27.45
CA ASP A 671 -17.19 24.65 28.08
C ASP A 671 -17.46 24.43 29.59
N SER A 672 -17.58 23.17 30.05
CA SER A 672 -17.86 22.85 31.45
C SER A 672 -16.71 23.13 32.44
N VAL A 673 -15.44 23.00 32.03
CA VAL A 673 -14.29 23.23 32.94
C VAL A 673 -14.08 24.73 33.15
N HIS A 674 -14.39 25.54 32.13
CA HIS A 674 -14.33 27.00 32.22
C HIS A 674 -15.40 27.53 33.19
N GLU A 675 -16.62 26.99 33.12
CA GLU A 675 -17.72 27.35 34.04
C GLU A 675 -17.41 26.93 35.50
N GLU A 676 -16.92 25.70 35.74
CA GLU A 676 -16.52 25.26 37.10
C GLU A 676 -15.35 26.06 37.68
N PHE A 677 -14.41 26.48 36.83
CA PHE A 677 -13.30 27.35 37.24
C PHE A 677 -13.81 28.73 37.66
N LEU A 678 -14.69 29.35 36.87
CA LEU A 678 -15.29 30.65 37.19
C LEU A 678 -16.13 30.59 38.47
N ASP A 679 -16.93 29.54 38.66
CA ASP A 679 -17.72 29.31 39.87
C ASP A 679 -16.85 29.03 41.12
N GLY A 680 -15.65 28.50 40.93
CA GLY A 680 -14.70 28.20 42.00
C GLY A 680 -13.87 29.38 42.52
N VAL A 681 -13.92 30.54 41.86
CA VAL A 681 -13.13 31.73 42.23
C VAL A 681 -13.82 32.50 43.36
N THR A 682 -13.15 32.61 44.49
CA THR A 682 -13.61 33.36 45.67
C THR A 682 -12.58 34.38 46.12
N PHE A 683 -13.02 35.60 46.45
CA PHE A 683 -12.15 36.67 46.92
C PHE A 683 -12.15 36.75 48.44
N THR A 684 -11.01 36.51 49.07
CA THR A 684 -10.90 36.47 50.54
C THR A 684 -10.56 37.83 51.16
N GLY A 685 -10.84 38.94 50.46
CA GLY A 685 -10.57 40.31 50.91
C GLY A 685 -9.18 40.86 50.57
N SER A 686 -8.20 40.02 50.21
CA SER A 686 -6.85 40.45 49.79
C SER A 686 -6.31 39.74 48.55
N ARG A 687 -6.85 38.57 48.22
CA ARG A 687 -6.47 37.78 47.04
C ARG A 687 -7.65 36.94 46.55
N TYR A 688 -7.60 36.59 45.27
CA TYR A 688 -8.49 35.58 44.71
C TYR A 688 -7.93 34.19 45.01
N SER A 689 -8.79 33.28 45.45
CA SER A 689 -8.48 31.87 45.60
C SER A 689 -9.44 31.04 44.77
N VAL A 690 -8.93 30.02 44.10
CA VAL A 690 -9.72 29.09 43.29
C VAL A 690 -9.54 27.67 43.82
N LYS A 691 -10.61 26.89 43.84
CA LYS A 691 -10.55 25.47 44.22
C LYS A 691 -9.85 24.69 43.10
N LEU A 692 -8.92 23.80 43.45
CA LEU A 692 -8.28 22.91 42.47
C LEU A 692 -9.32 21.88 41.96
N PRO A 693 -9.40 21.65 40.64
CA PRO A 693 -10.37 20.73 40.05
C PRO A 693 -9.90 19.29 40.26
N TRP A 694 -10.12 18.77 41.47
CA TRP A 694 -9.89 17.37 41.78
C TRP A 694 -11.10 16.55 41.38
N LYS A 695 -10.86 15.40 40.75
CA LYS A 695 -11.90 14.43 40.41
C LYS A 695 -12.55 13.93 41.70
N GLU A 696 -13.84 14.21 41.92
CA GLU A 696 -14.53 13.77 43.13
C GLU A 696 -14.64 12.24 43.19
N GLY A 697 -14.49 11.68 44.40
CA GLY A 697 -14.59 10.23 44.63
C GLY A 697 -13.30 9.42 44.41
N HIS A 698 -12.12 10.05 44.37
CA HIS A 698 -10.86 9.28 44.36
C HIS A 698 -10.61 8.59 45.72
N ASP A 699 -10.09 7.37 45.69
CA ASP A 699 -9.66 6.66 46.91
C ASP A 699 -8.47 7.37 47.56
N LYS A 700 -8.32 7.21 48.88
CA LYS A 700 -7.19 7.80 49.62
C LYS A 700 -5.87 7.25 49.07
N LEU A 701 -5.11 8.10 48.40
CA LEU A 701 -3.80 7.75 47.85
C LEU A 701 -2.88 7.25 48.98
N SER A 702 -2.16 6.15 48.73
CA SER A 702 -1.21 5.58 49.69
C SER A 702 -0.09 6.58 49.98
N ASP A 703 0.31 6.69 51.25
CA ASP A 703 1.40 7.58 51.62
C ASP A 703 2.75 7.09 51.04
N ASN A 704 3.66 8.05 50.86
CA ASN A 704 5.01 7.82 50.36
C ASN A 704 6.03 7.74 51.51
N TYR A 705 5.59 7.40 52.73
CA TYR A 705 6.42 7.44 53.93
C TYR A 705 7.63 6.50 53.83
N GLY A 706 7.44 5.29 53.30
CA GLY A 706 8.51 4.31 53.13
C GLY A 706 9.62 4.78 52.18
N ASN A 707 9.26 5.43 51.06
CA ASN A 707 10.23 5.99 50.11
C ASN A 707 10.98 7.19 50.69
N SER A 708 10.28 8.04 51.46
CA SER A 708 10.90 9.19 52.12
C SER A 708 11.86 8.75 53.24
N LEU A 709 11.50 7.72 54.01
CA LEU A 709 12.34 7.16 55.07
C LEU A 709 13.59 6.48 54.51
N ALA A 710 13.48 5.79 53.37
CA ALA A 710 14.62 5.17 52.69
C ALA A 710 15.63 6.21 52.17
N ARG A 711 15.14 7.32 51.59
CA ARG A 711 15.98 8.44 51.12
C ARG A 711 16.66 9.22 52.24
N MET A 712 16.08 9.23 53.43
CA MET A 712 16.68 9.90 54.60
C MET A 712 17.72 9.02 55.30
N LYS A 713 17.71 7.70 55.06
CA LYS A 713 18.67 6.74 55.61
C LYS A 713 19.85 6.44 54.66
N SER A 714 19.76 6.83 53.38
CA SER A 714 20.87 6.92 52.43
C SER A 714 21.57 8.26 52.54
#